data_AF-A0A317GYD5-F1
#
_entry.id   AF-A0A317GYD5-F1
#
_cell.length_a   1.000
_cell.length_b   1.000
_cell.length_c   1.000
_cell.angle_alpha   90.00
_cell.angle_beta   90.00
_cell.angle_gamma   90.00
#
_symmetry.space_group_name_H-M   'P 1'
#
loop_
_entity.id
_entity.type
_entity.pdbx_description
1 polymer ?
#
loop_
_entity_poly.entity_id
_entity_poly.type
_entity_poly.pdbx_seq_one_letter_code
_entity_poly.pdbx_strand_id
1 'polypeptide(L)'
;MNSLVGILLNRAIFSYYPTLLTLGLSLIMKFYSFYLKSFRMINIIINGQSQNTNYIGWTPVSCSISYSAPQTAPGNIVLSNQSTPAGGNVQFSNNFGGPSSPTLSVTIPSDGTAVNFYTVGTKASVDDQDVTIQAIDSTGATVAQATLMVRIRKNANILTAAERDRFLTAMAKLNLTTGIPSYKDFLDMHNEAADSEIHTSSNIPRCSFLPWHRAYVLDLERQLQKIDPSVTLPYWKFDEAAPNLFTADFMGADTGTGLLSFSPTNPLITWTIGGSTGVIRQPLFPVQTSAANNSHGSISNDQHTLGVSSNFLKFRVMENNPHGYAHVSFDPSGPITSPPTAPQDPLFFMLHCNVDRIWALWQAVNNRYDKTNTSTYPNQGAWASGDSQNIGDFANDTMWPWNGNTTGTRPPTAPGGQFPQNSFAASPTVVPAVWEMIDYQGYNGGLPIFADYDTIKFVLPTPAVAPASPEMNLVMENIDSENTKKNQLASQLMAANTAPAIARALDNIPSIDPDNQDLVKKAYSLVIDKKENSSLRLKALEKLTNYVFTSDVAVTDLINILGDEKEPALIRRGAMNALYTVSFSSPALAKNLASYKTVLRKLLASKDPELLNHAAAKLASYKDEQLQNILLEGLKDQSKAILPEEKAIQLLGLDIRAEHFPTIRKILSETHNEKIMKEAVIALSPDPQSVSAIENIFKNKKLSKDLRLTCLSALHGSLDPAALRAFLQSVILDGTEDNDIRTAALNALSLRSDFKEIIKDQKFSSALEQLKNSDHIGLKKLSTQALKTK
;
A
#
# COMPACT_ATOMS: atom_id res chain seq x y z
N MET A 1 1.78 40.48 -92.14
CA MET A 1 2.48 40.48 -90.83
C MET A 1 1.75 39.49 -89.96
N ASN A 2 2.39 38.33 -89.71
CA ASN A 2 2.94 37.99 -88.40
C ASN A 2 1.80 37.99 -87.36
N SER A 3 1.40 36.90 -86.72
CA SER A 3 2.21 35.79 -86.20
C SER A 3 1.18 34.76 -85.70
N LEU A 4 1.32 33.49 -86.09
CA LEU A 4 2.01 32.47 -85.31
C LEU A 4 1.23 31.95 -84.09
N VAL A 5 1.09 30.62 -84.11
CA VAL A 5 1.14 29.73 -82.95
C VAL A 5 -0.15 29.61 -82.14
N GLY A 6 -0.94 28.61 -82.49
CA GLY A 6 -1.98 28.08 -81.59
C GLY A 6 -2.87 27.01 -82.22
N ILE A 7 -3.00 27.00 -83.55
CA ILE A 7 -3.93 26.11 -84.26
C ILE A 7 -3.34 24.71 -84.56
N LEU A 8 -2.07 24.45 -84.19
CA LEU A 8 -1.39 23.16 -84.38
C LEU A 8 -1.10 22.37 -83.08
N LEU A 9 -1.63 22.78 -81.93
CA LEU A 9 -1.37 22.09 -80.64
C LEU A 9 -2.58 21.37 -80.04
N ASN A 10 -3.72 21.28 -80.75
CA ASN A 10 -4.95 20.71 -80.20
C ASN A 10 -5.45 19.41 -80.88
N ARG A 11 -4.59 18.75 -81.66
CA ARG A 11 -4.92 17.43 -82.28
C ARG A 11 -3.90 16.32 -82.07
N ALA A 12 -2.88 16.51 -81.21
CA ALA A 12 -1.89 15.48 -80.90
C ALA A 12 -1.82 15.07 -79.41
N ILE A 13 -2.72 15.59 -78.56
CA ILE A 13 -2.67 15.34 -77.10
C ILE A 13 -3.76 14.34 -76.62
N PHE A 14 -4.74 13.99 -77.46
CA PHE A 14 -5.86 13.11 -77.08
C PHE A 14 -5.73 11.64 -77.52
N SER A 15 -4.54 11.19 -77.90
CA SER A 15 -4.29 9.78 -78.28
C SER A 15 -3.31 9.03 -77.37
N TYR A 16 -2.74 9.67 -76.33
CA TYR A 16 -1.78 9.04 -75.41
C TYR A 16 -2.16 9.06 -73.92
N TYR A 17 -3.32 9.61 -73.56
CA TYR A 17 -3.76 9.69 -72.17
C TYR A 17 -4.25 8.36 -71.54
N PRO A 18 -4.84 7.39 -72.26
CA PRO A 18 -5.27 6.14 -71.62
C PRO A 18 -4.09 5.23 -71.24
N THR A 19 -2.96 5.33 -71.95
CA THR A 19 -1.77 4.49 -71.78
C THR A 19 -0.82 5.01 -70.70
N LEU A 20 -0.68 6.33 -70.56
CA LEU A 20 0.15 6.93 -69.50
C LEU A 20 -0.51 6.86 -68.10
N LEU A 21 -1.84 6.91 -68.02
CA LEU A 21 -2.56 6.76 -66.75
C LEU A 21 -2.55 5.31 -66.25
N THR A 22 -2.62 4.32 -67.15
CA THR A 22 -2.56 2.89 -66.80
C THR A 22 -1.13 2.41 -66.51
N LEU A 23 -0.11 2.92 -67.23
CA LEU A 23 1.30 2.70 -66.87
C LEU A 23 1.66 3.41 -65.56
N GLY A 24 1.18 4.63 -65.32
CA GLY A 24 1.36 5.37 -64.07
C GLY A 24 0.71 4.68 -62.87
N LEU A 25 -0.55 4.23 -62.99
CA LEU A 25 -1.23 3.45 -61.93
C LEU A 25 -0.60 2.05 -61.75
N SER A 26 -0.13 1.40 -62.82
CA SER A 26 0.56 0.11 -62.69
C SER A 26 1.94 0.27 -62.07
N LEU A 27 2.67 1.36 -62.33
CA LEU A 27 3.97 1.61 -61.73
C LEU A 27 3.79 2.07 -60.28
N ILE A 28 2.78 2.88 -59.98
CA ILE A 28 2.41 3.27 -58.62
C ILE A 28 1.88 2.06 -57.85
N MET A 29 0.99 1.22 -58.39
CA MET A 29 0.56 -0.01 -57.71
C MET A 29 1.66 -1.06 -57.63
N LYS A 30 2.61 -1.13 -58.58
CA LYS A 30 3.81 -1.98 -58.42
C LYS A 30 4.77 -1.38 -57.40
N PHE A 31 4.95 -0.06 -57.33
CA PHE A 31 5.73 0.59 -56.28
C PHE A 31 5.05 0.49 -54.93
N TYR A 32 3.72 0.60 -54.84
CA TYR A 32 2.90 0.48 -53.63
C TYR A 32 2.78 -0.98 -53.21
N SER A 33 2.68 -1.93 -54.15
CA SER A 33 2.76 -3.38 -53.91
C SER A 33 4.18 -3.83 -53.60
N PHE A 34 5.24 -3.15 -54.07
CA PHE A 34 6.63 -3.41 -53.72
C PHE A 34 6.98 -2.76 -52.38
N TYR A 35 6.45 -1.57 -52.08
CA TYR A 35 6.49 -0.92 -50.75
C TYR A 35 5.72 -1.74 -49.71
N LEU A 36 4.55 -2.27 -50.05
CA LEU A 36 3.75 -3.15 -49.19
C LEU A 36 4.30 -4.59 -49.12
N LYS A 37 5.06 -5.05 -50.12
CA LYS A 37 5.76 -6.36 -50.09
C LYS A 37 7.09 -6.33 -49.32
N SER A 38 7.54 -5.17 -48.84
CA SER A 38 8.86 -5.05 -48.19
C SER A 38 8.82 -4.67 -46.71
N PHE A 39 7.66 -4.48 -46.09
CA PHE A 39 7.60 -4.53 -44.63
C PHE A 39 7.41 -5.98 -44.20
N ARG A 40 8.53 -6.61 -43.84
CA ARG A 40 8.55 -7.78 -42.94
C ARG A 40 7.94 -7.33 -41.61
N MET A 41 6.62 -7.16 -41.55
CA MET A 41 5.96 -6.82 -40.30
C MET A 41 6.11 -8.05 -39.41
N ILE A 42 7.03 -7.96 -38.46
CA ILE A 42 7.28 -8.97 -37.44
C ILE A 42 6.40 -8.64 -36.25
N ASN A 43 5.69 -9.65 -35.76
CA ASN A 43 4.91 -9.56 -34.55
C ASN A 43 5.76 -10.04 -33.38
N ILE A 44 5.87 -9.22 -32.34
CA ILE A 44 6.43 -9.61 -31.05
C ILE A 44 5.28 -9.60 -30.06
N ILE A 45 4.99 -10.76 -29.47
CA ILE A 45 3.99 -10.93 -28.42
C ILE A 45 4.74 -11.20 -27.12
N ILE A 46 4.44 -10.41 -26.09
CA ILE A 46 5.07 -10.53 -24.78
C ILE A 46 3.98 -10.89 -23.80
N ASN A 47 4.12 -12.04 -23.13
CA ASN A 47 3.17 -12.48 -22.12
C ASN A 47 1.72 -12.50 -22.63
N GLY A 48 1.53 -13.00 -23.86
CA GLY A 48 0.22 -13.09 -24.53
C GLY A 48 -0.37 -11.76 -25.02
N GLN A 49 0.33 -10.63 -24.86
CA GLN A 49 -0.13 -9.30 -25.28
C GLN A 49 0.65 -8.77 -26.48
N SER A 50 -0.03 -8.02 -27.35
CA SER A 50 0.62 -7.22 -28.41
C SER A 50 1.01 -5.83 -27.87
N GLN A 51 1.78 -5.06 -28.65
CA GLN A 51 2.44 -3.80 -28.29
C GLN A 51 1.69 -2.87 -27.31
N ASN A 52 2.45 -2.16 -26.47
CA ASN A 52 2.06 -1.03 -25.60
C ASN A 52 1.22 -1.33 -24.34
N THR A 53 1.00 -2.60 -23.98
CA THR A 53 0.42 -3.00 -22.68
C THR A 53 1.18 -4.15 -22.02
N ASN A 54 2.49 -4.24 -22.29
CA ASN A 54 3.32 -5.35 -21.85
C ASN A 54 3.90 -5.09 -20.46
N TYR A 55 3.52 -5.93 -19.51
CA TYR A 55 4.01 -5.87 -18.14
C TYR A 55 4.64 -7.20 -17.76
N ILE A 56 5.83 -7.13 -17.18
CA ILE A 56 6.55 -8.30 -16.68
C ILE A 56 7.11 -8.00 -15.29
N GLY A 57 7.54 -9.04 -14.58
CA GLY A 57 8.23 -8.95 -13.31
C GLY A 57 9.61 -9.61 -13.36
N TRP A 58 10.00 -10.24 -12.27
CA TRP A 58 11.22 -11.05 -12.19
C TRP A 58 11.02 -12.46 -12.72
N THR A 59 9.80 -12.98 -12.72
CA THR A 59 9.54 -14.31 -13.25
C THR A 59 9.64 -14.29 -14.78
N PRO A 60 10.39 -15.22 -15.42
CA PRO A 60 10.44 -15.32 -16.88
C PRO A 60 9.05 -15.50 -17.48
N VAL A 61 8.70 -14.64 -18.44
CA VAL A 61 7.42 -14.73 -19.15
C VAL A 61 7.63 -15.33 -20.53
N SER A 62 6.65 -16.12 -21.00
CA SER A 62 6.66 -16.64 -22.35
C SER A 62 6.36 -15.52 -23.35
N CYS A 63 7.15 -15.46 -24.41
CA CYS A 63 7.03 -14.52 -25.52
C CYS A 63 7.05 -15.30 -26.84
N SER A 64 6.54 -14.70 -27.90
CA SER A 64 6.62 -15.28 -29.23
C SER A 64 6.94 -14.23 -30.29
N ILE A 65 7.68 -14.63 -31.30
CA ILE A 65 7.99 -13.81 -32.47
C ILE A 65 7.58 -14.54 -33.74
N SER A 66 6.92 -13.83 -34.66
CA SER A 66 6.48 -14.41 -35.93
C SER A 66 6.46 -13.38 -37.05
N TYR A 67 6.35 -13.84 -38.29
CA TYR A 67 5.93 -12.95 -39.37
C TYR A 67 4.42 -12.71 -39.31
N SER A 68 4.00 -11.48 -39.60
CA SER A 68 2.58 -11.12 -39.78
C SER A 68 1.93 -11.77 -41.02
N ALA A 69 2.75 -12.20 -41.99
CA ALA A 69 2.34 -12.94 -43.17
C ALA A 69 3.48 -13.86 -43.63
N PRO A 70 3.18 -15.01 -44.26
CA PRO A 70 4.19 -15.92 -44.80
C PRO A 70 5.19 -15.21 -45.72
N GLN A 71 6.47 -15.59 -45.60
CA GLN A 71 7.60 -15.07 -46.34
C GLN A 71 8.16 -16.14 -47.29
N THR A 72 9.04 -15.73 -48.21
CA THR A 72 9.66 -16.64 -49.18
C THR A 72 10.81 -17.47 -48.59
N ALA A 73 11.36 -17.06 -47.45
CA ALA A 73 12.45 -17.74 -46.76
C ALA A 73 12.41 -17.44 -45.25
N PRO A 74 12.94 -18.34 -44.40
CA PRO A 74 13.13 -18.06 -42.99
C PRO A 74 14.05 -16.84 -42.78
N GLY A 75 13.86 -16.11 -41.69
CA GLY A 75 14.70 -14.97 -41.34
C GLY A 75 15.40 -15.14 -40.00
N ASN A 76 16.70 -14.85 -39.99
CA ASN A 76 17.47 -14.74 -38.76
C ASN A 76 17.29 -13.34 -38.17
N ILE A 77 16.78 -13.30 -36.95
CA ILE A 77 16.51 -12.08 -36.19
C ILE A 77 17.29 -12.14 -34.89
N VAL A 78 17.89 -11.02 -34.50
CA VAL A 78 18.49 -10.83 -33.19
C VAL A 78 17.56 -9.95 -32.36
N LEU A 79 17.01 -10.51 -31.29
CA LEU A 79 16.34 -9.76 -30.24
C LEU A 79 17.39 -9.05 -29.38
N SER A 80 17.16 -7.80 -29.03
CA SER A 80 18.07 -6.99 -28.22
C SER A 80 17.31 -6.03 -27.32
N ASN A 81 17.75 -5.89 -26.07
CA ASN A 81 17.28 -4.84 -25.17
C ASN A 81 17.99 -3.52 -25.51
N GLN A 82 17.23 -2.47 -25.82
CA GLN A 82 17.72 -1.13 -26.22
C GLN A 82 17.19 -0.02 -25.31
N SER A 83 16.97 -0.36 -24.04
CA SER A 83 16.41 0.54 -23.03
C SER A 83 17.44 1.59 -22.59
N THR A 84 16.96 2.76 -22.17
CA THR A 84 17.84 3.82 -21.67
C THR A 84 18.54 3.37 -20.38
N PRO A 85 19.72 3.92 -20.02
CA PRO A 85 20.39 3.58 -18.77
C PRO A 85 19.54 3.86 -17.53
N ALA A 86 18.61 4.82 -17.61
CA ALA A 86 17.69 5.18 -16.51
C ALA A 86 16.49 4.21 -16.40
N GLY A 87 15.98 3.68 -17.51
CA GLY A 87 14.80 2.81 -17.57
C GLY A 87 15.03 1.37 -17.10
N GLY A 88 13.99 0.54 -17.22
CA GLY A 88 14.06 -0.89 -16.92
C GLY A 88 14.99 -1.66 -17.87
N ASN A 89 15.20 -2.94 -17.60
CA ASN A 89 16.05 -3.80 -18.42
C ASN A 89 15.54 -5.23 -18.41
N VAL A 90 15.72 -5.93 -19.53
CA VAL A 90 15.34 -7.32 -19.71
C VAL A 90 16.44 -8.14 -20.37
N GLN A 91 16.40 -9.44 -20.12
CA GLN A 91 17.19 -10.43 -20.84
C GLN A 91 16.29 -11.52 -21.44
N PHE A 92 16.86 -12.28 -22.36
CA PHE A 92 16.15 -13.28 -23.15
C PHE A 92 16.72 -14.68 -22.89
N SER A 93 15.86 -15.70 -22.95
CA SER A 93 16.25 -17.11 -22.91
C SER A 93 15.43 -17.96 -23.87
N ASN A 94 15.96 -19.11 -24.27
CA ASN A 94 15.22 -20.09 -25.08
C ASN A 94 14.28 -20.96 -24.24
N ASN A 95 14.55 -21.10 -22.94
CA ASN A 95 13.81 -21.98 -22.05
C ASN A 95 13.41 -21.24 -20.78
N PHE A 96 12.30 -21.63 -20.17
CA PHE A 96 11.86 -21.07 -18.90
C PHE A 96 12.93 -21.27 -17.81
N GLY A 97 13.37 -20.17 -17.19
CA GLY A 97 14.40 -20.15 -16.15
C GLY A 97 15.81 -20.60 -16.58
N GLY A 98 16.06 -20.79 -17.89
CA GLY A 98 17.40 -21.07 -18.41
C GLY A 98 18.33 -19.85 -18.37
N PRO A 99 19.62 -20.01 -18.74
CA PRO A 99 20.55 -18.88 -18.85
C PRO A 99 19.97 -17.79 -19.74
N SER A 100 20.08 -16.54 -19.30
CA SER A 100 19.57 -15.37 -20.00
C SER A 100 20.69 -14.46 -20.50
N SER A 101 20.45 -13.78 -21.63
CA SER A 101 21.40 -12.88 -22.29
C SER A 101 20.72 -11.58 -22.72
N PRO A 102 21.43 -10.43 -22.79
CA PRO A 102 20.90 -9.19 -23.35
C PRO A 102 20.46 -9.29 -24.82
N THR A 103 20.90 -10.33 -25.53
CA THR A 103 20.51 -10.62 -26.91
C THR A 103 20.12 -12.08 -27.10
N LEU A 104 19.23 -12.35 -28.06
CA LEU A 104 18.85 -13.70 -28.47
C LEU A 104 18.67 -13.79 -29.98
N SER A 105 19.40 -14.72 -30.60
CA SER A 105 19.22 -15.05 -32.02
C SER A 105 18.09 -16.07 -32.19
N VAL A 106 17.14 -15.75 -33.06
CA VAL A 106 15.97 -16.57 -33.38
C VAL A 106 15.79 -16.65 -34.89
N THR A 107 15.47 -17.83 -35.40
CA THR A 107 15.15 -18.04 -36.82
C THR A 107 13.65 -18.18 -36.96
N ILE A 108 13.00 -17.17 -37.55
CA ILE A 108 11.54 -17.18 -37.78
C ILE A 108 11.24 -18.02 -39.04
N PRO A 109 10.40 -19.07 -38.95
CA PRO A 109 9.96 -19.85 -40.09
C PRO A 109 9.27 -19.00 -41.17
N SER A 110 9.50 -19.33 -42.44
CA SER A 110 8.89 -18.63 -43.58
C SER A 110 7.37 -18.77 -43.63
N ASP A 111 6.79 -19.82 -43.04
CA ASP A 111 5.35 -20.04 -43.04
C ASP A 111 4.59 -19.15 -42.04
N GLY A 112 5.30 -18.34 -41.25
CA GLY A 112 4.71 -17.46 -40.23
C GLY A 112 4.46 -18.15 -38.88
N THR A 113 4.90 -19.41 -38.71
CA THR A 113 4.84 -20.10 -37.42
C THR A 113 5.60 -19.31 -36.35
N ALA A 114 4.98 -19.15 -35.18
CA ALA A 114 5.57 -18.41 -34.07
C ALA A 114 6.72 -19.18 -33.43
N VAL A 115 7.81 -18.47 -33.14
CA VAL A 115 8.94 -18.99 -32.37
C VAL A 115 8.82 -18.49 -30.94
N ASN A 116 8.79 -19.42 -29.99
CA ASN A 116 8.70 -19.09 -28.57
C ASN A 116 10.08 -18.79 -28.00
N PHE A 117 10.13 -17.81 -27.11
CA PHE A 117 11.28 -17.48 -26.28
C PHE A 117 10.77 -16.98 -24.92
N TYR A 118 11.68 -16.70 -24.00
CA TYR A 118 11.34 -16.15 -22.68
C TYR A 118 12.04 -14.82 -22.48
N THR A 119 11.37 -13.91 -21.78
CA THR A 119 11.94 -12.62 -21.35
C THR A 119 11.86 -12.51 -19.85
N VAL A 120 12.91 -11.99 -19.22
CA VAL A 120 13.00 -11.80 -17.76
C VAL A 120 13.45 -10.38 -17.43
N GLY A 121 12.81 -9.76 -16.43
CA GLY A 121 13.24 -8.47 -15.90
C GLY A 121 14.57 -8.59 -15.15
N THR A 122 15.50 -7.69 -15.43
CA THR A 122 16.80 -7.60 -14.71
C THR A 122 16.96 -6.29 -13.96
N LYS A 123 16.29 -5.22 -14.43
CA LYS A 123 16.19 -3.92 -13.76
C LYS A 123 14.75 -3.41 -13.81
N ALA A 124 14.26 -2.92 -12.67
CA ALA A 124 12.91 -2.40 -12.54
C ALA A 124 12.75 -1.11 -13.35
N SER A 125 11.59 -0.94 -13.97
CA SER A 125 11.23 0.29 -14.67
C SER A 125 11.00 1.43 -13.69
N VAL A 126 11.18 2.66 -14.17
CA VAL A 126 10.83 3.91 -13.48
C VAL A 126 9.64 4.60 -14.15
N ASP A 127 9.42 4.35 -15.44
CA ASP A 127 8.30 4.87 -16.22
C ASP A 127 7.61 3.76 -17.01
N ASP A 128 6.35 4.00 -17.37
CA ASP A 128 5.61 3.08 -18.24
C ASP A 128 6.33 2.95 -19.59
N GLN A 129 6.39 1.72 -20.11
CA GLN A 129 6.97 1.43 -21.42
C GLN A 129 8.44 1.89 -21.61
N ASP A 130 9.20 2.03 -20.51
CA ASP A 130 10.59 2.50 -20.54
C ASP A 130 11.61 1.43 -20.97
N VAL A 131 11.15 0.19 -21.21
CA VAL A 131 11.93 -0.90 -21.77
C VAL A 131 11.60 -1.09 -23.24
N THR A 132 12.63 -1.19 -24.10
CA THR A 132 12.46 -1.46 -25.53
C THR A 132 13.18 -2.75 -25.94
N ILE A 133 12.43 -3.70 -26.50
CA ILE A 133 12.94 -4.88 -27.20
C ILE A 133 12.93 -4.57 -28.69
N GLN A 134 14.10 -4.68 -29.34
CA GLN A 134 14.23 -4.55 -30.79
C GLN A 134 14.48 -5.92 -31.44
N ALA A 135 13.82 -6.17 -32.56
CA ALA A 135 14.14 -7.24 -33.49
C ALA A 135 15.00 -6.66 -34.62
N ILE A 136 16.23 -7.14 -34.74
CA ILE A 136 17.23 -6.66 -35.70
C ILE A 136 17.47 -7.76 -36.73
N ASP A 137 17.39 -7.43 -38.02
CA ASP A 137 17.65 -8.40 -39.09
C ASP A 137 19.14 -8.55 -39.42
N SER A 138 19.45 -9.45 -40.36
CA SER A 138 20.82 -9.71 -40.80
C SER A 138 21.55 -8.51 -41.42
N THR A 139 20.83 -7.43 -41.78
CA THR A 139 21.42 -6.19 -42.30
C THR A 139 21.76 -5.20 -41.18
N GLY A 140 21.36 -5.49 -39.94
CA GLY A 140 21.47 -4.58 -38.80
C GLY A 140 20.30 -3.60 -38.69
N ALA A 141 19.24 -3.76 -39.49
CA ALA A 141 18.07 -2.89 -39.43
C ALA A 141 17.08 -3.37 -38.37
N THR A 142 16.54 -2.43 -37.57
CA THR A 142 15.40 -2.70 -36.69
C THR A 142 14.16 -2.94 -37.54
N VAL A 143 13.65 -4.16 -37.50
CA VAL A 143 12.50 -4.62 -38.31
C VAL A 143 11.21 -4.73 -37.49
N ALA A 144 11.32 -4.79 -36.15
CA ALA A 144 10.21 -4.61 -35.23
C ALA A 144 10.71 -4.14 -33.86
N GLN A 145 9.80 -3.57 -33.08
CA GLN A 145 10.05 -3.22 -31.69
C GLN A 145 8.82 -3.53 -30.84
N ALA A 146 9.05 -3.76 -29.55
CA ALA A 146 8.03 -3.83 -28.53
C ALA A 146 8.51 -3.10 -27.28
N THR A 147 7.63 -2.30 -26.69
CA THR A 147 7.87 -1.65 -25.41
C THR A 147 7.19 -2.42 -24.28
N LEU A 148 7.77 -2.36 -23.07
CA LEU A 148 7.22 -2.98 -21.87
C LEU A 148 7.63 -2.23 -20.60
N MET A 149 7.04 -2.61 -19.47
CA MET A 149 7.44 -2.18 -18.14
C MET A 149 7.76 -3.38 -17.24
N VAL A 150 8.87 -3.31 -16.51
CA VAL A 150 9.26 -4.25 -15.46
C VAL A 150 8.73 -3.73 -14.13
N ARG A 151 7.57 -4.23 -13.69
CA ARG A 151 6.83 -3.73 -12.52
C ARG A 151 7.22 -4.46 -11.25
N ILE A 152 7.76 -3.70 -10.30
CA ILE A 152 8.38 -4.22 -9.09
C ILE A 152 7.98 -3.34 -7.92
N ARG A 153 7.52 -3.94 -6.82
CA ARG A 153 7.24 -3.25 -5.56
C ARG A 153 8.56 -2.81 -4.94
N LYS A 154 8.68 -1.52 -4.66
CA LYS A 154 9.91 -0.87 -4.18
C LYS A 154 9.72 -0.29 -2.78
N ASN A 155 10.84 -0.11 -2.08
CA ASN A 155 10.83 0.64 -0.82
C ASN A 155 10.33 2.07 -1.08
N ALA A 156 9.30 2.47 -0.35
CA ALA A 156 8.68 3.79 -0.45
C ALA A 156 9.67 4.95 -0.27
N ASN A 157 10.74 4.74 0.50
CA ASN A 157 11.74 5.77 0.75
C ASN A 157 12.57 6.17 -0.49
N ILE A 158 12.62 5.32 -1.51
CA ILE A 158 13.50 5.52 -2.68
C ILE A 158 12.73 5.64 -3.99
N LEU A 159 11.40 5.83 -3.93
CA LEU A 159 10.60 6.09 -5.12
C LEU A 159 11.01 7.40 -5.78
N THR A 160 10.97 7.42 -7.10
CA THR A 160 10.96 8.68 -7.85
C THR A 160 9.65 9.44 -7.59
N ALA A 161 9.65 10.76 -7.81
CA ALA A 161 8.44 11.56 -7.71
C ALA A 161 7.34 11.07 -8.69
N ALA A 162 7.71 10.60 -9.87
CA ALA A 162 6.76 10.08 -10.86
C ALA A 162 6.07 8.80 -10.38
N GLU A 163 6.82 7.83 -9.83
CA GLU A 163 6.25 6.60 -9.26
C GLU A 163 5.30 6.90 -8.11
N ARG A 164 5.74 7.77 -7.18
CA ARG A 164 4.92 8.22 -6.05
C ARG A 164 3.63 8.87 -6.51
N ASP A 165 3.71 9.84 -7.43
CA ASP A 165 2.56 10.60 -7.88
C ASP A 165 1.54 9.72 -8.64
N ARG A 166 2.00 8.73 -9.43
CA ARG A 166 1.12 7.73 -10.07
C ARG A 166 0.36 6.91 -9.04
N PHE A 167 1.06 6.38 -8.03
CA PHE A 167 0.44 5.62 -6.93
C PHE A 167 -0.59 6.46 -6.16
N LEU A 168 -0.22 7.65 -5.71
CA LEU A 168 -1.10 8.53 -4.93
C LEU A 168 -2.33 8.96 -5.73
N THR A 169 -2.17 9.25 -7.02
CA THR A 169 -3.28 9.63 -7.90
C THR A 169 -4.26 8.47 -8.07
N ALA A 170 -3.76 7.25 -8.30
CA ALA A 170 -4.61 6.07 -8.42
C ALA A 170 -5.36 5.77 -7.11
N MET A 171 -4.68 5.88 -5.96
CA MET A 171 -5.29 5.70 -4.63
C MET A 171 -6.42 6.72 -4.38
N ALA A 172 -6.16 8.00 -4.63
CA ALA A 172 -7.16 9.04 -4.45
C ALA A 172 -8.37 8.85 -5.39
N LYS A 173 -8.13 8.48 -6.66
CA LYS A 173 -9.22 8.15 -7.58
C LYS A 173 -10.06 6.96 -7.12
N LEU A 174 -9.43 5.89 -6.63
CA LEU A 174 -10.15 4.73 -6.09
C LEU A 174 -10.98 5.09 -4.85
N ASN A 175 -10.46 5.98 -3.98
CA ASN A 175 -11.16 6.51 -2.81
C ASN A 175 -12.43 7.30 -3.19
N LEU A 176 -12.40 8.01 -4.32
CA LEU A 176 -13.52 8.81 -4.81
C LEU A 176 -14.48 8.05 -5.74
N THR A 177 -14.17 6.80 -6.11
CA THR A 177 -15.05 5.99 -6.97
C THR A 177 -16.34 5.63 -6.25
N THR A 178 -17.46 5.93 -6.89
CA THR A 178 -18.79 5.46 -6.46
C THR A 178 -19.17 4.24 -7.31
N GLY A 179 -19.36 3.08 -6.68
CA GLY A 179 -19.66 1.80 -7.37
C GLY A 179 -18.74 0.66 -6.94
N ILE A 180 -18.85 -0.48 -7.61
CA ILE A 180 -18.01 -1.66 -7.33
C ILE A 180 -17.05 -1.87 -8.52
N PRO A 181 -15.73 -2.01 -8.28
CA PRO A 181 -15.06 -1.87 -7.00
C PRO A 181 -14.81 -0.41 -6.60
N SER A 182 -14.83 -0.14 -5.30
CA SER A 182 -14.45 1.14 -4.67
C SER A 182 -13.50 0.89 -3.50
N TYR A 183 -12.88 1.95 -2.99
CA TYR A 183 -12.07 1.83 -1.77
C TYR A 183 -12.87 1.33 -0.56
N LYS A 184 -14.20 1.61 -0.51
CA LYS A 184 -15.07 1.10 0.54
C LYS A 184 -15.11 -0.43 0.59
N ASP A 185 -15.01 -1.10 -0.56
CA ASP A 185 -14.97 -2.57 -0.58
C ASP A 185 -13.81 -3.09 0.26
N PHE A 186 -12.63 -2.48 0.15
CA PHE A 186 -11.45 -2.83 0.95
C PHE A 186 -11.70 -2.63 2.46
N LEU A 187 -12.34 -1.53 2.85
CA LEU A 187 -12.73 -1.33 4.26
C LEU A 187 -13.69 -2.43 4.75
N ASP A 188 -14.63 -2.84 3.90
CA ASP A 188 -15.60 -3.89 4.23
C ASP A 188 -14.96 -5.30 4.25
N MET A 189 -13.87 -5.51 3.49
CA MET A 189 -13.08 -6.75 3.52
C MET A 189 -12.35 -6.95 4.85
N HIS A 190 -12.08 -5.88 5.60
CA HIS A 190 -11.22 -5.91 6.78
C HIS A 190 -11.83 -5.05 7.90
N ASN A 191 -13.08 -5.38 8.25
CA ASN A 191 -13.83 -4.79 9.35
C ASN A 191 -14.00 -5.80 10.51
N GLU A 192 -14.69 -5.39 11.57
CA GLU A 192 -14.92 -6.22 12.77
C GLU A 192 -15.58 -7.57 12.45
N ALA A 193 -16.54 -7.61 11.52
CA ALA A 193 -17.24 -8.83 11.15
C ALA A 193 -16.37 -9.79 10.31
N ALA A 194 -15.30 -9.26 9.69
CA ALA A 194 -14.37 -10.02 8.87
C ALA A 194 -13.15 -10.53 9.67
N ASP A 195 -12.90 -10.03 10.88
CA ASP A 195 -11.69 -10.34 11.67
C ASP A 195 -11.46 -11.85 11.81
N SER A 196 -12.54 -12.60 12.05
CA SER A 196 -12.45 -14.04 12.26
C SER A 196 -12.12 -14.87 11.00
N GLU A 197 -12.20 -14.26 9.82
CA GLU A 197 -11.84 -14.88 8.55
C GLU A 197 -10.36 -14.66 8.20
N ILE A 198 -9.70 -13.71 8.88
CA ILE A 198 -8.38 -13.18 8.51
C ILE A 198 -7.34 -13.44 9.61
N HIS A 199 -7.66 -13.04 10.85
CA HIS A 199 -6.70 -12.97 11.95
C HIS A 199 -6.85 -14.13 12.93
N THR A 200 -8.08 -14.41 13.38
CA THR A 200 -8.30 -15.41 14.44
C THR A 200 -9.48 -16.33 14.17
N SER A 201 -9.36 -17.63 14.45
CA SER A 201 -10.47 -18.58 14.49
C SER A 201 -10.53 -19.21 15.86
N SER A 202 -11.66 -19.10 16.57
CA SER A 202 -11.83 -19.64 17.93
C SER A 202 -10.73 -19.20 18.92
N ASN A 203 -10.29 -17.93 18.85
CA ASN A 203 -9.17 -17.35 19.61
C ASN A 203 -7.77 -17.93 19.28
N ILE A 204 -7.62 -18.60 18.15
CA ILE A 204 -6.35 -19.11 17.64
C ILE A 204 -5.96 -18.32 16.39
N PRO A 205 -4.73 -17.80 16.27
CA PRO A 205 -4.29 -17.11 15.06
C PRO A 205 -4.40 -17.99 13.80
N ARG A 206 -4.88 -17.45 12.68
CA ARG A 206 -5.11 -18.22 11.43
C ARG A 206 -3.88 -18.40 10.55
N CYS A 207 -3.69 -19.58 9.97
CA CYS A 207 -2.59 -19.77 9.02
C CYS A 207 -2.79 -18.98 7.71
N SER A 208 -4.02 -18.54 7.45
CA SER A 208 -4.38 -17.74 6.27
C SER A 208 -3.88 -16.29 6.30
N PHE A 209 -3.43 -15.75 7.45
CA PHE A 209 -3.03 -14.34 7.58
C PHE A 209 -2.11 -13.87 6.44
N LEU A 210 -0.99 -14.58 6.20
CA LEU A 210 -0.01 -14.22 5.16
C LEU A 210 -0.58 -14.34 3.73
N PRO A 211 -1.12 -15.50 3.29
CA PRO A 211 -1.69 -15.62 1.95
C PRO A 211 -2.89 -14.67 1.73
N TRP A 212 -3.74 -14.45 2.73
CA TRP A 212 -4.87 -13.52 2.65
C TRP A 212 -4.44 -12.09 2.40
N HIS A 213 -3.45 -11.59 3.16
CA HIS A 213 -2.95 -10.25 2.94
C HIS A 213 -2.20 -10.08 1.62
N ARG A 214 -1.51 -11.11 1.11
CA ARG A 214 -0.94 -11.10 -0.25
C ARG A 214 -2.02 -10.92 -1.31
N ALA A 215 -3.12 -11.69 -1.20
CA ALA A 215 -4.27 -11.55 -2.09
C ALA A 215 -4.90 -10.15 -1.96
N TYR A 216 -5.03 -9.63 -0.74
CA TYR A 216 -5.64 -8.33 -0.47
C TYR A 216 -4.86 -7.14 -1.07
N VAL A 217 -3.53 -7.12 -0.91
CA VAL A 217 -2.71 -6.07 -1.54
C VAL A 217 -2.63 -6.26 -3.06
N LEU A 218 -2.69 -7.49 -3.56
CA LEU A 218 -2.73 -7.75 -4.99
C LEU A 218 -4.07 -7.33 -5.62
N ASP A 219 -5.21 -7.53 -4.94
CA ASP A 219 -6.50 -6.99 -5.38
C ASP A 219 -6.41 -5.47 -5.54
N LEU A 220 -5.97 -4.77 -4.49
CA LEU A 220 -5.78 -3.31 -4.54
C LEU A 220 -4.92 -2.91 -5.73
N GLU A 221 -3.74 -3.52 -5.87
CA GLU A 221 -2.82 -3.23 -6.96
C GLU A 221 -3.49 -3.39 -8.34
N ARG A 222 -4.31 -4.43 -8.53
CA ARG A 222 -5.05 -4.64 -9.79
C ARG A 222 -6.16 -3.62 -10.01
N GLN A 223 -6.87 -3.20 -8.96
CA GLN A 223 -7.86 -2.12 -9.09
C GLN A 223 -7.20 -0.79 -9.43
N LEU A 224 -6.05 -0.48 -8.82
CA LEU A 224 -5.25 0.69 -9.17
C LEU A 224 -4.75 0.62 -10.62
N GLN A 225 -4.40 -0.57 -11.11
CA GLN A 225 -3.97 -0.80 -12.49
C GLN A 225 -5.10 -0.63 -13.53
N LYS A 226 -6.36 -0.74 -13.14
CA LYS A 226 -7.49 -0.33 -14.00
C LYS A 226 -7.59 1.20 -14.15
N ILE A 227 -7.02 1.96 -13.20
CA ILE A 227 -6.96 3.42 -13.24
C ILE A 227 -5.70 3.87 -13.99
N ASP A 228 -4.55 3.28 -13.67
CA ASP A 228 -3.26 3.50 -14.32
C ASP A 228 -2.48 2.16 -14.38
N PRO A 229 -2.38 1.52 -15.57
CA PRO A 229 -1.75 0.20 -15.75
C PRO A 229 -0.29 0.10 -15.30
N SER A 230 0.41 1.25 -15.19
CA SER A 230 1.82 1.35 -14.78
C SER A 230 2.02 1.42 -13.27
N VAL A 231 0.95 1.56 -12.48
CA VAL A 231 1.04 1.62 -11.01
C VAL A 231 1.49 0.28 -10.45
N THR A 232 2.42 0.37 -9.49
CA THR A 232 2.88 -0.75 -8.66
C THR A 232 2.89 -0.29 -7.21
N LEU A 233 2.44 -1.14 -6.28
CA LEU A 233 2.37 -0.79 -4.87
C LEU A 233 3.78 -0.66 -4.26
N PRO A 234 4.06 0.42 -3.51
CA PRO A 234 5.27 0.51 -2.71
C PRO A 234 5.11 -0.17 -1.35
N TYR A 235 6.23 -0.54 -0.71
CA TYR A 235 6.23 -1.04 0.65
C TYR A 235 6.91 -0.08 1.62
N TRP A 236 6.41 -0.01 2.86
CA TRP A 236 7.06 0.71 3.95
C TRP A 236 7.97 -0.24 4.74
N LYS A 237 9.28 -0.08 4.57
CA LYS A 237 10.29 -0.81 5.34
C LYS A 237 10.37 -0.26 6.77
N PHE A 238 9.47 -0.73 7.64
CA PHE A 238 9.25 -0.19 8.98
C PHE A 238 10.38 -0.49 9.99
N ASP A 239 11.34 -1.37 9.68
CA ASP A 239 12.52 -1.65 10.50
C ASP A 239 13.68 -0.66 10.24
N GLU A 240 13.43 0.40 9.46
CA GLU A 240 14.37 1.49 9.16
C GLU A 240 13.69 2.87 9.26
N ALA A 241 14.49 3.94 9.29
CA ALA A 241 13.98 5.30 9.19
C ALA A 241 13.29 5.53 7.85
N ALA A 242 12.24 6.35 7.84
CA ALA A 242 11.43 6.63 6.66
C ALA A 242 11.25 8.13 6.36
N PRO A 243 12.36 8.85 6.09
CA PRO A 243 12.37 10.31 5.99
C PRO A 243 11.53 10.86 4.83
N ASN A 244 11.38 10.07 3.76
CA ASN A 244 10.65 10.48 2.54
C ASN A 244 9.17 10.06 2.54
N LEU A 245 8.80 9.09 3.38
CA LEU A 245 7.46 8.53 3.45
C LEU A 245 6.47 9.43 4.21
N PHE A 246 6.87 9.89 5.40
CA PHE A 246 6.05 10.67 6.31
C PHE A 246 6.18 12.18 6.03
N THR A 247 5.96 12.56 4.77
CA THR A 247 6.05 13.95 4.28
C THR A 247 4.72 14.40 3.71
N ALA A 248 4.49 15.71 3.65
CA ALA A 248 3.29 16.29 3.07
C ALA A 248 3.10 15.94 1.58
N ASP A 249 4.19 15.65 0.87
CA ASP A 249 4.17 15.23 -0.55
C ASP A 249 3.91 13.73 -0.74
N PHE A 250 3.91 12.92 0.33
CA PHE A 250 3.68 11.48 0.25
C PHE A 250 2.52 11.03 1.16
N MET A 251 2.78 10.32 2.26
CA MET A 251 1.71 9.76 3.09
C MET A 251 1.18 10.73 4.14
N GLY A 252 1.66 11.97 4.16
CA GLY A 252 1.22 13.03 5.07
C GLY A 252 2.22 13.26 6.20
N ALA A 253 2.37 14.53 6.58
CA ALA A 253 3.22 14.95 7.69
C ALA A 253 2.37 15.17 8.95
N ASP A 254 2.81 14.65 10.08
CA ASP A 254 2.17 14.93 11.37
C ASP A 254 2.48 16.38 11.80
N THR A 255 1.45 17.06 12.32
CA THR A 255 1.52 18.43 12.83
C THR A 255 1.42 18.50 14.35
N GLY A 256 1.46 17.35 15.04
CA GLY A 256 1.34 17.22 16.49
C GLY A 256 -0.09 17.17 17.01
N THR A 257 -1.08 17.19 16.11
CA THR A 257 -2.50 17.01 16.43
C THR A 257 -3.00 15.62 16.06
N GLY A 258 -2.23 14.84 15.29
CA GLY A 258 -2.68 13.57 14.71
C GLY A 258 -3.38 13.72 13.36
N LEU A 259 -3.96 14.88 13.05
CA LEU A 259 -4.39 15.17 11.68
C LEU A 259 -3.17 15.44 10.78
N LEU A 260 -3.06 14.67 9.71
CA LEU A 260 -1.97 14.83 8.75
C LEU A 260 -2.16 16.06 7.86
N SER A 261 -1.04 16.71 7.58
CA SER A 261 -0.94 17.77 6.57
C SER A 261 -0.42 17.22 5.25
N PHE A 262 -1.00 17.68 4.15
CA PHE A 262 -0.67 17.31 2.78
C PHE A 262 -0.33 18.54 1.96
N SER A 263 0.60 18.40 1.01
CA SER A 263 0.90 19.48 0.08
C SER A 263 -0.27 19.68 -0.90
N PRO A 264 -0.44 20.89 -1.46
CA PRO A 264 -1.54 21.17 -2.40
C PRO A 264 -1.56 20.27 -3.64
N THR A 265 -0.41 19.75 -4.06
CA THR A 265 -0.30 18.82 -5.20
C THR A 265 -0.50 17.36 -4.81
N ASN A 266 -0.56 17.03 -3.52
CA ASN A 266 -0.79 15.66 -3.07
C ASN A 266 -2.28 15.31 -3.21
N PRO A 267 -2.65 14.31 -4.03
CA PRO A 267 -4.05 13.98 -4.27
C PRO A 267 -4.78 13.41 -3.02
N LEU A 268 -4.04 12.92 -2.02
CA LEU A 268 -4.61 12.49 -0.74
C LEU A 268 -5.13 13.65 0.13
N ILE A 269 -4.94 14.91 -0.26
CA ILE A 269 -5.57 16.06 0.41
C ILE A 269 -7.12 15.97 0.40
N THR A 270 -7.69 15.18 -0.52
CA THR A 270 -9.13 14.93 -0.66
C THR A 270 -9.58 13.60 -0.05
N TRP A 271 -8.69 12.91 0.68
CA TRP A 271 -8.98 11.61 1.27
C TRP A 271 -10.18 11.66 2.19
N THR A 272 -11.16 10.79 1.97
CA THR A 272 -12.37 10.71 2.79
C THR A 272 -12.73 9.28 3.13
N ILE A 273 -13.22 9.08 4.36
CA ILE A 273 -13.69 7.81 4.89
C ILE A 273 -15.02 8.07 5.58
N GLY A 274 -16.09 7.41 5.12
CA GLY A 274 -17.42 7.53 5.75
C GLY A 274 -17.98 8.96 5.80
N GLY A 275 -17.57 9.85 4.88
CA GLY A 275 -17.96 11.26 4.85
C GLY A 275 -17.10 12.18 5.73
N SER A 276 -16.22 11.64 6.57
CA SER A 276 -15.19 12.40 7.28
C SER A 276 -13.98 12.59 6.37
N THR A 277 -13.36 13.76 6.41
CA THR A 277 -12.19 14.08 5.59
C THR A 277 -10.88 14.01 6.37
N GLY A 278 -9.78 13.73 5.67
CA GLY A 278 -8.43 13.70 6.22
C GLY A 278 -7.98 12.32 6.68
N VAL A 279 -6.73 12.26 7.13
CA VAL A 279 -6.09 11.05 7.68
C VAL A 279 -5.61 11.38 9.09
N ILE A 280 -6.01 10.55 10.06
CA ILE A 280 -5.56 10.67 11.45
C ILE A 280 -4.43 9.66 11.68
N ARG A 281 -3.21 10.14 11.88
CA ARG A 281 -2.05 9.31 12.23
C ARG A 281 -0.98 10.15 12.91
N GLN A 282 -0.49 9.69 14.06
CA GLN A 282 0.62 10.32 14.77
C GLN A 282 1.68 9.27 15.10
N PRO A 283 2.88 9.33 14.50
CA PRO A 283 3.99 8.43 14.86
C PRO A 283 4.44 8.63 16.31
N LEU A 284 4.69 7.54 17.03
CA LEU A 284 5.29 7.54 18.38
C LEU A 284 6.83 7.45 18.35
N PHE A 285 7.42 7.54 17.16
CA PHE A 285 8.85 7.40 16.90
C PHE A 285 9.34 8.53 15.98
N PRO A 286 10.64 8.90 16.05
CA PRO A 286 11.21 9.90 15.17
C PRO A 286 11.41 9.33 13.76
N VAL A 287 10.42 9.53 12.88
CA VAL A 287 10.36 8.97 11.51
C VAL A 287 11.60 9.23 10.66
N GLN A 288 12.37 10.28 10.97
CA GLN A 288 13.56 10.71 10.24
C GLN A 288 14.82 9.90 10.61
N THR A 289 14.87 9.35 11.82
CA THR A 289 16.12 8.80 12.39
C THR A 289 15.97 7.41 12.98
N SER A 290 14.78 6.84 13.01
CA SER A 290 14.55 5.55 13.67
C SER A 290 13.53 4.70 12.93
N ALA A 291 13.73 3.38 13.03
CA ALA A 291 12.71 2.39 12.75
C ALA A 291 11.43 2.67 13.54
N ALA A 292 10.30 2.18 13.04
CA ALA A 292 9.06 2.20 13.79
C ALA A 292 9.27 1.50 15.14
N ASN A 293 8.81 2.16 16.19
CA ASN A 293 8.87 1.65 17.53
C ASN A 293 7.79 2.32 18.37
N ASN A 294 7.54 1.72 19.53
CA ASN A 294 6.91 2.40 20.63
C ASN A 294 7.79 2.23 21.87
N SER A 295 7.44 2.89 22.97
CA SER A 295 8.29 2.94 24.17
C SER A 295 8.54 1.57 24.84
N HIS A 296 7.93 0.46 24.39
CA HIS A 296 7.95 -0.86 25.04
C HIS A 296 8.29 -2.03 24.09
N GLY A 297 8.71 -1.74 22.86
CA GLY A 297 9.05 -2.76 21.90
C GLY A 297 9.78 -2.23 20.69
N SER A 298 10.99 -2.73 20.45
CA SER A 298 11.65 -2.58 19.15
C SER A 298 11.01 -3.55 18.16
N ILE A 299 10.67 -3.03 16.99
CA ILE A 299 10.33 -3.85 15.84
C ILE A 299 11.50 -4.77 15.51
N SER A 300 11.19 -6.04 15.25
CA SER A 300 12.14 -6.99 14.69
C SER A 300 12.49 -6.58 13.25
N ASN A 301 13.79 -6.52 12.95
CA ASN A 301 14.26 -6.30 11.59
C ASN A 301 14.05 -7.55 10.72
N ASP A 302 14.26 -7.40 9.41
CA ASP A 302 14.16 -8.53 8.46
C ASP A 302 15.02 -9.70 8.91
N GLN A 303 16.27 -9.43 9.30
CA GLN A 303 17.26 -10.42 9.70
C GLN A 303 16.78 -11.33 10.84
N HIS A 304 16.33 -10.72 11.92
CA HIS A 304 15.80 -11.41 13.08
C HIS A 304 14.56 -12.22 12.72
N THR A 305 13.65 -11.62 11.96
CA THR A 305 12.38 -12.23 11.57
C THR A 305 12.60 -13.48 10.71
N LEU A 306 13.51 -13.42 9.74
CA LEU A 306 13.90 -14.55 8.89
C LEU A 306 14.60 -15.66 9.68
N GLY A 307 15.38 -15.29 10.69
CA GLY A 307 16.14 -16.20 11.54
C GLY A 307 15.33 -16.98 12.58
N VAL A 308 14.05 -16.64 12.79
CA VAL A 308 13.19 -17.30 13.80
C VAL A 308 13.05 -18.80 13.51
N SER A 309 12.68 -19.16 12.28
CA SER A 309 12.52 -20.57 11.88
C SER A 309 12.31 -20.72 10.39
N SER A 310 12.79 -21.83 9.82
CA SER A 310 12.43 -22.27 8.47
C SER A 310 11.06 -22.97 8.40
N ASN A 311 10.34 -23.12 9.51
CA ASN A 311 9.00 -23.69 9.57
C ASN A 311 7.92 -22.60 9.64
N PHE A 312 6.92 -22.67 8.77
CA PHE A 312 5.86 -21.64 8.64
C PHE A 312 5.14 -21.33 9.95
N LEU A 313 4.78 -22.34 10.76
CA LEU A 313 4.02 -22.12 12.01
C LEU A 313 4.80 -21.26 13.01
N LYS A 314 6.13 -21.38 13.02
CA LYS A 314 6.99 -20.55 13.86
C LYS A 314 7.29 -19.21 13.21
N PHE A 315 7.44 -19.15 11.89
CA PHE A 315 7.68 -17.89 11.17
C PHE A 315 6.48 -16.94 11.23
N ARG A 316 5.25 -17.45 11.11
CA ARG A 316 4.03 -16.64 11.06
C ARG A 316 3.73 -15.83 12.33
N VAL A 317 4.46 -16.08 13.43
CA VAL A 317 4.42 -15.20 14.62
C VAL A 317 4.82 -13.76 14.28
N MET A 318 5.40 -13.54 13.10
CA MET A 318 5.60 -12.22 12.51
C MET A 318 4.33 -11.35 12.43
N GLU A 319 3.13 -11.97 12.46
CA GLU A 319 1.83 -11.30 12.60
C GLU A 319 1.76 -10.45 13.88
N ASN A 320 2.49 -10.83 14.93
CA ASN A 320 2.67 -10.04 16.14
C ASN A 320 3.82 -9.03 15.97
N ASN A 321 5.07 -9.50 15.92
CA ASN A 321 6.25 -8.65 15.72
C ASN A 321 7.02 -9.20 14.50
N PRO A 322 7.16 -8.45 13.40
CA PRO A 322 7.06 -6.99 13.35
C PRO A 322 5.73 -6.35 12.90
N HIS A 323 4.76 -7.12 12.38
CA HIS A 323 3.53 -6.55 11.80
C HIS A 323 2.69 -5.74 12.81
N GLY A 324 2.20 -6.38 13.88
CA GLY A 324 1.39 -5.72 14.90
C GLY A 324 2.13 -4.55 15.57
N TYR A 325 3.44 -4.70 15.78
CA TYR A 325 4.30 -3.64 16.35
C TYR A 325 4.41 -2.41 15.42
N ALA A 326 4.41 -2.61 14.10
CA ALA A 326 4.34 -1.50 13.16
C ALA A 326 3.00 -0.75 13.25
N HIS A 327 1.88 -1.47 13.42
CA HIS A 327 0.57 -0.83 13.60
C HIS A 327 0.47 0.00 14.88
N VAL A 328 1.03 -0.47 15.99
CA VAL A 328 1.00 0.22 17.30
C VAL A 328 2.23 1.11 17.56
N SER A 329 2.97 1.43 16.50
CA SER A 329 4.00 2.49 16.49
C SER A 329 3.40 3.90 16.32
N PHE A 330 2.08 3.99 16.30
CA PHE A 330 1.31 5.23 16.19
C PHE A 330 0.45 5.48 17.44
N ASP A 331 -0.02 6.71 17.62
CA ASP A 331 -0.95 7.09 18.70
C ASP A 331 -2.26 6.28 18.62
N PRO A 332 -2.82 5.80 19.76
CA PRO A 332 -4.00 4.94 19.78
C PRO A 332 -5.29 5.57 19.21
N SER A 333 -5.31 6.88 18.96
CA SER A 333 -6.43 7.55 18.30
C SER A 333 -6.43 7.43 16.78
N GLY A 334 -5.33 6.95 16.17
CA GLY A 334 -5.26 6.69 14.74
C GLY A 334 -5.92 5.36 14.35
N PRO A 335 -6.74 5.30 13.29
CA PRO A 335 -7.41 4.07 12.85
C PRO A 335 -6.44 2.95 12.49
N ILE A 336 -5.21 3.27 12.06
CA ILE A 336 -4.14 2.28 11.73
C ILE A 336 -3.79 1.34 12.89
N THR A 337 -4.14 1.70 14.13
CA THR A 337 -3.77 0.99 15.36
C THR A 337 -4.77 -0.10 15.79
N SER A 338 -5.82 -0.34 15.00
CA SER A 338 -6.84 -1.36 15.29
C SER A 338 -7.20 -2.12 14.01
N PRO A 339 -7.20 -3.47 14.01
CA PRO A 339 -7.50 -4.26 12.82
C PRO A 339 -8.75 -3.81 12.04
N PRO A 340 -9.96 -3.69 12.64
CA PRO A 340 -11.19 -3.36 11.90
C PRO A 340 -11.20 -1.97 11.25
N THR A 341 -10.29 -1.08 11.64
CA THR A 341 -10.22 0.30 11.12
C THR A 341 -8.92 0.59 10.40
N ALA A 342 -7.90 -0.26 10.50
CA ALA A 342 -6.57 0.04 10.00
C ALA A 342 -6.52 0.39 8.50
N PRO A 343 -7.32 -0.26 7.62
CA PRO A 343 -7.37 0.09 6.21
C PRO A 343 -7.93 1.49 5.92
N GLN A 344 -8.53 2.21 6.88
CA GLN A 344 -8.96 3.60 6.67
C GLN A 344 -7.77 4.55 6.44
N ASP A 345 -6.59 4.17 6.92
CA ASP A 345 -5.34 4.84 6.63
C ASP A 345 -4.67 4.20 5.40
N PRO A 346 -4.39 4.94 4.31
CA PRO A 346 -3.78 4.38 3.11
C PRO A 346 -2.36 3.82 3.33
N LEU A 347 -1.67 4.17 4.43
CA LEU A 347 -0.38 3.57 4.81
C LEU A 347 -0.48 2.08 5.12
N PHE A 348 -1.68 1.60 5.52
CA PHE A 348 -1.98 0.19 5.76
C PHE A 348 -1.44 -0.70 4.63
N PHE A 349 -1.75 -0.36 3.38
CA PHE A 349 -1.37 -1.20 2.24
C PHE A 349 0.14 -1.25 2.02
N MET A 350 0.86 -0.17 2.32
CA MET A 350 2.32 -0.13 2.23
C MET A 350 2.98 -0.93 3.36
N LEU A 351 2.39 -0.91 4.56
CA LEU A 351 2.79 -1.76 5.69
C LEU A 351 2.63 -3.24 5.30
N HIS A 352 1.47 -3.62 4.77
CA HIS A 352 1.21 -5.01 4.37
C HIS A 352 2.00 -5.45 3.13
N CYS A 353 2.36 -4.55 2.22
CA CYS A 353 3.34 -4.87 1.18
C CYS A 353 4.71 -5.21 1.78
N ASN A 354 5.11 -4.63 2.92
CA ASN A 354 6.35 -5.03 3.59
C ASN A 354 6.20 -6.37 4.34
N VAL A 355 5.05 -6.62 4.95
CA VAL A 355 4.73 -7.95 5.54
C VAL A 355 4.82 -9.04 4.48
N ASP A 356 4.22 -8.80 3.32
CA ASP A 356 4.27 -9.73 2.20
C ASP A 356 5.68 -9.88 1.60
N ARG A 357 6.45 -8.78 1.54
CA ARG A 357 7.88 -8.81 1.17
C ARG A 357 8.69 -9.69 2.12
N ILE A 358 8.50 -9.54 3.44
CA ILE A 358 9.20 -10.35 4.44
C ILE A 358 8.84 -11.83 4.29
N TRP A 359 7.58 -12.16 4.01
CA TRP A 359 7.19 -13.53 3.71
C TRP A 359 7.84 -14.05 2.42
N ALA A 360 7.84 -13.27 1.34
CA ALA A 360 8.52 -13.63 0.10
C ALA A 360 10.05 -13.82 0.30
N LEU A 361 10.70 -13.01 1.13
CA LEU A 361 12.10 -13.17 1.53
C LEU A 361 12.29 -14.51 2.26
N TRP A 362 11.43 -14.82 3.23
CA TRP A 362 11.48 -16.09 3.94
C TRP A 362 11.29 -17.29 3.01
N GLN A 363 10.41 -17.18 2.02
CA GLN A 363 10.21 -18.23 1.01
C GLN A 363 11.45 -18.44 0.16
N ALA A 364 12.10 -17.36 -0.28
CA ALA A 364 13.33 -17.41 -1.07
C ALA A 364 14.51 -17.98 -0.27
N VAL A 365 14.69 -17.53 0.99
CA VAL A 365 15.74 -18.01 1.90
C VAL A 365 15.62 -19.52 2.16
N ASN A 366 14.40 -20.02 2.36
CA ASN A 366 14.15 -21.37 2.84
C ASN A 366 13.63 -22.35 1.76
N ASN A 367 13.55 -21.91 0.50
CA ASN A 367 12.93 -22.66 -0.61
C ASN A 367 11.50 -23.15 -0.27
N ARG A 368 10.62 -22.23 0.16
CA ARG A 368 9.27 -22.54 0.66
C ARG A 368 8.17 -22.14 -0.33
N TYR A 369 8.14 -22.84 -1.46
CA TYR A 369 7.15 -22.63 -2.52
C TYR A 369 6.24 -23.85 -2.75
N ASP A 370 6.68 -25.05 -2.37
CA ASP A 370 5.90 -26.27 -2.52
C ASP A 370 4.79 -26.34 -1.47
N LYS A 371 3.54 -26.21 -1.93
CA LYS A 371 2.34 -26.27 -1.10
C LYS A 371 2.16 -27.60 -0.37
N THR A 372 2.71 -28.70 -0.87
CA THR A 372 2.56 -30.04 -0.29
C THR A 372 3.49 -30.28 0.90
N ASN A 373 4.46 -29.38 1.11
CA ASN A 373 5.37 -29.43 2.23
C ASN A 373 4.77 -28.74 3.47
N THR A 374 4.58 -29.48 4.56
CA THR A 374 4.02 -28.96 5.81
C THR A 374 4.86 -27.89 6.49
N SER A 375 6.15 -27.80 6.17
CA SER A 375 7.00 -26.70 6.64
C SER A 375 6.85 -25.42 5.82
N THR A 376 6.36 -25.51 4.58
CA THR A 376 5.94 -24.36 3.77
C THR A 376 4.59 -23.84 4.22
N TYR A 377 3.64 -24.73 4.45
CA TYR A 377 2.31 -24.40 4.94
C TYR A 377 1.70 -25.59 5.69
N PRO A 378 1.26 -25.46 6.95
CA PRO A 378 0.89 -26.61 7.77
C PRO A 378 -0.45 -27.24 7.38
N ASN A 379 -1.41 -26.43 6.96
CA ASN A 379 -2.78 -26.83 6.69
C ASN A 379 -2.92 -27.33 5.25
N GLN A 380 -2.88 -28.66 5.08
CA GLN A 380 -2.81 -29.33 3.78
C GLN A 380 -4.18 -29.74 3.24
N GLY A 381 -4.34 -29.82 1.91
CA GLY A 381 -5.60 -30.24 1.30
C GLY A 381 -6.67 -29.15 1.37
N ALA A 382 -7.93 -29.55 1.51
CA ALA A 382 -9.07 -28.65 1.69
C ALA A 382 -9.79 -28.98 3.01
N TRP A 383 -10.47 -27.99 3.59
CA TRP A 383 -11.25 -28.17 4.80
C TRP A 383 -12.39 -29.17 4.59
N ALA A 384 -12.46 -30.21 5.44
CA ALA A 384 -13.32 -31.38 5.20
C ALA A 384 -14.62 -31.41 6.03
N SER A 385 -14.83 -30.49 6.99
CA SER A 385 -15.92 -30.62 8.00
C SER A 385 -17.31 -30.25 7.48
N GLY A 386 -17.42 -29.63 6.30
CA GLY A 386 -18.68 -29.13 5.75
C GLY A 386 -19.19 -27.81 6.37
N ASP A 387 -18.55 -27.29 7.42
CA ASP A 387 -18.74 -25.90 7.86
C ASP A 387 -17.86 -24.92 7.07
N SER A 388 -18.22 -23.63 7.09
CA SER A 388 -17.45 -22.59 6.40
C SER A 388 -16.45 -21.83 7.29
N GLN A 389 -16.35 -22.13 8.58
CA GLN A 389 -15.58 -21.37 9.56
C GLN A 389 -14.07 -21.42 9.27
N ASN A 390 -13.57 -22.57 8.82
CA ASN A 390 -12.14 -22.75 8.51
C ASN A 390 -11.85 -22.82 7.01
N ILE A 391 -12.85 -22.59 6.14
CA ILE A 391 -12.57 -22.46 4.71
C ILE A 391 -11.65 -21.25 4.50
N GLY A 392 -10.57 -21.44 3.76
CA GLY A 392 -9.57 -20.42 3.46
C GLY A 392 -8.31 -20.55 4.31
N ASP A 393 -8.27 -21.51 5.25
CA ASP A 393 -7.08 -21.80 6.06
C ASP A 393 -6.26 -22.98 5.56
N PHE A 394 -6.77 -23.75 4.59
CA PHE A 394 -6.06 -24.89 4.01
C PHE A 394 -5.57 -24.58 2.60
N ALA A 395 -4.46 -25.20 2.20
CA ALA A 395 -3.76 -24.87 0.96
C ALA A 395 -4.65 -24.92 -0.31
N ASN A 396 -5.60 -25.84 -0.39
CA ASN A 396 -6.53 -25.97 -1.53
C ASN A 396 -7.87 -25.26 -1.31
N ASP A 397 -8.07 -24.56 -0.19
CA ASP A 397 -9.29 -23.79 0.04
C ASP A 397 -9.30 -22.51 -0.80
N THR A 398 -10.50 -22.13 -1.24
CA THR A 398 -10.76 -20.81 -1.81
C THR A 398 -10.84 -19.74 -0.71
N MET A 399 -10.49 -18.51 -1.04
CA MET A 399 -10.38 -17.43 -0.07
C MET A 399 -11.59 -16.49 -0.10
N TRP A 400 -12.15 -16.19 1.08
CA TRP A 400 -13.10 -15.10 1.26
C TRP A 400 -12.36 -13.75 1.15
N PRO A 401 -12.95 -12.67 0.60
CA PRO A 401 -14.31 -12.55 0.05
C PRO A 401 -14.46 -13.01 -1.40
N TRP A 402 -13.36 -13.26 -2.10
CA TRP A 402 -13.36 -13.46 -3.56
C TRP A 402 -14.11 -14.71 -4.05
N ASN A 403 -14.33 -15.68 -3.16
CA ASN A 403 -15.17 -16.85 -3.42
C ASN A 403 -16.68 -16.59 -3.26
N GLY A 404 -17.09 -15.40 -2.84
CA GLY A 404 -18.49 -15.00 -2.66
C GLY A 404 -19.24 -15.76 -1.56
N ASN A 405 -18.55 -16.55 -0.75
CA ASN A 405 -19.21 -17.37 0.27
C ASN A 405 -19.53 -16.53 1.51
N THR A 406 -20.81 -16.44 1.87
CA THR A 406 -21.32 -15.67 3.02
C THR A 406 -21.95 -16.54 4.11
N THR A 407 -21.64 -17.84 4.14
CA THR A 407 -22.19 -18.79 5.13
C THR A 407 -21.38 -18.80 6.42
N GLY A 408 -21.98 -19.26 7.53
CA GLY A 408 -21.29 -19.46 8.81
C GLY A 408 -21.02 -18.15 9.55
N THR A 409 -19.77 -17.92 9.96
CA THR A 409 -19.32 -16.70 10.68
C THR A 409 -19.08 -15.50 9.78
N ARG A 410 -19.15 -15.69 8.46
CA ARG A 410 -18.83 -14.66 7.48
C ARG A 410 -19.87 -13.55 7.44
N PRO A 411 -19.46 -12.32 7.08
CA PRO A 411 -20.41 -11.26 6.78
C PRO A 411 -21.48 -11.74 5.78
N PRO A 412 -22.75 -11.30 5.94
CA PRO A 412 -23.87 -11.75 5.11
C PRO A 412 -23.73 -11.34 3.63
N THR A 413 -22.76 -10.46 3.33
CA THR A 413 -22.42 -9.99 1.99
C THR A 413 -20.90 -10.02 1.82
N ALA A 414 -20.41 -10.58 0.70
CA ALA A 414 -19.00 -10.53 0.33
C ALA A 414 -18.71 -9.20 -0.40
N PRO A 415 -17.86 -8.32 0.14
CA PRO A 415 -17.47 -7.08 -0.54
C PRO A 415 -16.55 -7.35 -1.75
N GLY A 416 -16.54 -6.43 -2.73
CA GLY A 416 -15.57 -6.44 -3.85
C GLY A 416 -15.73 -7.50 -4.95
N GLY A 417 -16.60 -8.51 -4.79
CA GLY A 417 -16.87 -9.51 -5.83
C GLY A 417 -15.70 -10.46 -6.11
N GLN A 418 -15.60 -10.97 -7.34
CA GLN A 418 -14.52 -11.88 -7.76
C GLN A 418 -13.16 -11.18 -7.85
N PHE A 419 -12.09 -11.94 -7.68
CA PHE A 419 -10.72 -11.42 -7.74
C PHE A 419 -10.43 -10.77 -9.09
N PRO A 420 -9.95 -9.51 -9.13
CA PRO A 420 -9.72 -8.81 -10.39
C PRO A 420 -8.64 -9.52 -11.22
N GLN A 421 -8.87 -9.61 -12.54
CA GLN A 421 -7.90 -10.14 -13.50
C GLN A 421 -7.25 -9.02 -14.28
N ASN A 422 -5.99 -9.22 -14.65
CA ASN A 422 -5.26 -8.35 -15.56
C ASN A 422 -5.05 -9.06 -16.90
N SER A 423 -4.91 -8.30 -17.99
CA SER A 423 -4.70 -8.87 -19.32
C SER A 423 -3.42 -9.69 -19.46
N PHE A 424 -2.39 -9.39 -18.66
CA PHE A 424 -1.07 -10.06 -18.71
C PHE A 424 -0.86 -11.08 -17.58
N ALA A 425 -1.78 -11.22 -16.61
CA ALA A 425 -1.63 -12.14 -15.49
C ALA A 425 -2.90 -12.98 -15.34
N ALA A 426 -2.83 -14.27 -15.70
CA ALA A 426 -3.94 -15.21 -15.57
C ALA A 426 -4.06 -15.85 -14.18
N SER A 427 -3.12 -15.56 -13.28
CA SER A 427 -3.07 -16.07 -11.90
C SER A 427 -2.98 -14.90 -10.90
N PRO A 428 -3.60 -14.99 -9.71
CA PRO A 428 -4.46 -16.10 -9.32
C PRO A 428 -5.75 -16.10 -10.13
N THR A 429 -6.49 -17.20 -10.05
CA THR A 429 -7.82 -17.29 -10.65
C THR A 429 -8.80 -16.26 -10.07
N VAL A 430 -9.97 -16.09 -10.70
CA VAL A 430 -11.05 -15.20 -10.21
C VAL A 430 -11.60 -15.61 -8.84
N VAL A 431 -11.34 -16.84 -8.40
CA VAL A 431 -11.68 -17.38 -7.09
C VAL A 431 -10.41 -18.01 -6.49
N PRO A 432 -9.49 -17.17 -5.97
CA PRO A 432 -8.15 -17.59 -5.59
C PRO A 432 -8.19 -18.66 -4.51
N ALA A 433 -7.34 -19.67 -4.68
CA ALA A 433 -7.01 -20.61 -3.62
C ALA A 433 -5.75 -20.17 -2.86
N VAL A 434 -5.63 -20.60 -1.60
CA VAL A 434 -4.49 -20.26 -0.73
C VAL A 434 -3.15 -20.61 -1.38
N TRP A 435 -3.04 -21.75 -2.05
CA TRP A 435 -1.78 -22.17 -2.67
C TRP A 435 -1.31 -21.27 -3.81
N GLU A 436 -2.21 -20.57 -4.51
CA GLU A 436 -1.83 -19.61 -5.55
C GLU A 436 -1.08 -18.41 -4.97
N MET A 437 -1.33 -18.11 -3.68
CA MET A 437 -0.58 -17.09 -2.94
C MET A 437 0.75 -17.63 -2.41
N ILE A 438 0.87 -18.92 -2.16
CA ILE A 438 2.13 -19.55 -1.71
C ILE A 438 3.13 -19.56 -2.88
N ASP A 439 2.75 -20.10 -4.04
CA ASP A 439 3.63 -20.21 -5.21
C ASP A 439 3.57 -18.97 -6.12
N TYR A 440 3.79 -17.79 -5.53
CA TYR A 440 3.54 -16.50 -6.19
C TYR A 440 4.39 -16.24 -7.45
N GLN A 441 5.53 -16.94 -7.59
CA GLN A 441 6.41 -16.91 -8.78
C GLN A 441 6.26 -18.13 -9.69
N GLY A 442 5.40 -19.10 -9.36
CA GLY A 442 5.13 -20.27 -10.21
C GLY A 442 6.25 -21.31 -10.28
N TYR A 443 6.98 -21.58 -9.19
CA TYR A 443 8.05 -22.57 -9.13
C TYR A 443 7.54 -24.02 -9.20
N ASN A 444 6.32 -24.30 -8.76
CA ASN A 444 5.77 -25.65 -8.60
C ASN A 444 4.63 -25.93 -9.58
N GLY A 445 4.70 -25.35 -10.78
CA GLY A 445 3.71 -25.53 -11.85
C GLY A 445 2.54 -24.54 -11.79
N GLY A 446 2.54 -23.60 -10.82
CA GLY A 446 1.67 -22.43 -10.84
C GLY A 446 2.08 -21.39 -11.90
N LEU A 447 1.20 -20.43 -12.17
CA LEU A 447 1.54 -19.24 -12.95
C LEU A 447 1.89 -18.08 -12.00
N PRO A 448 2.87 -17.23 -12.33
CA PRO A 448 3.22 -16.10 -11.49
C PRO A 448 2.05 -15.12 -11.35
N ILE A 449 1.90 -14.58 -10.15
CA ILE A 449 0.86 -13.58 -9.84
C ILE A 449 1.33 -12.14 -10.05
N PHE A 450 2.62 -11.96 -10.37
CA PHE A 450 3.31 -10.68 -10.62
C PHE A 450 3.34 -9.72 -9.40
N ALA A 451 3.50 -10.29 -8.20
CA ALA A 451 3.70 -9.56 -6.94
C ALA A 451 5.20 -9.57 -6.53
N ASP A 452 6.08 -9.06 -7.40
CA ASP A 452 7.53 -9.11 -7.23
C ASP A 452 8.09 -7.90 -6.44
N TYR A 453 9.19 -8.12 -5.73
CA TYR A 453 9.86 -7.13 -4.88
C TYR A 453 11.29 -6.85 -5.34
N ASP A 454 11.76 -5.60 -5.20
CA ASP A 454 13.10 -5.18 -5.62
C ASP A 454 14.24 -5.99 -5.01
N THR A 455 14.07 -6.48 -3.78
CA THR A 455 15.05 -7.29 -3.05
C THR A 455 15.00 -8.80 -3.34
N ILE A 456 14.02 -9.30 -4.11
CA ILE A 456 13.80 -10.74 -4.31
C ILE A 456 13.74 -11.05 -5.80
N LYS A 457 14.85 -11.50 -6.40
CA LYS A 457 14.88 -11.91 -7.80
C LYS A 457 14.37 -13.34 -7.97
N PHE A 458 13.88 -13.66 -9.17
CA PHE A 458 13.55 -15.03 -9.54
C PHE A 458 14.84 -15.86 -9.73
N VAL A 459 14.90 -17.01 -9.09
CA VAL A 459 16.01 -17.97 -9.21
C VAL A 459 15.43 -19.37 -9.20
N LEU A 460 15.65 -20.16 -10.26
CA LEU A 460 15.16 -21.54 -10.30
C LEU A 460 15.69 -22.35 -9.10
N PRO A 461 14.85 -23.13 -8.42
CA PRO A 461 15.29 -24.05 -7.39
C PRO A 461 16.10 -25.17 -8.04
N THR A 462 17.42 -25.16 -7.88
CA THR A 462 18.26 -26.29 -8.28
C THR A 462 18.24 -27.39 -7.23
N PRO A 463 18.32 -28.69 -7.62
CA PRO A 463 18.35 -29.83 -6.67
C PRO A 463 19.55 -29.83 -5.71
N ALA A 464 20.59 -29.06 -6.03
CA ALA A 464 21.66 -28.70 -5.11
C ALA A 464 21.55 -27.20 -4.87
N VAL A 465 21.61 -26.75 -3.62
CA VAL A 465 21.60 -25.34 -3.20
C VAL A 465 22.38 -24.50 -4.21
N ALA A 466 21.68 -23.78 -5.10
CA ALA A 466 22.33 -22.77 -5.93
C ALA A 466 22.96 -21.75 -4.97
N PRO A 467 24.12 -21.18 -5.31
CA PRO A 467 24.67 -20.10 -4.51
C PRO A 467 23.59 -19.01 -4.44
N ALA A 468 23.20 -18.67 -3.23
CA ALA A 468 22.27 -17.57 -3.02
C ALA A 468 22.89 -16.30 -3.63
N SER A 469 22.08 -15.29 -3.99
CA SER A 469 22.66 -14.00 -4.39
C SER A 469 23.64 -13.52 -3.31
N PRO A 470 24.64 -12.69 -3.63
CA PRO A 470 25.52 -12.13 -2.60
C PRO A 470 24.74 -11.50 -1.44
N GLU A 471 23.60 -10.86 -1.71
CA GLU A 471 22.72 -10.36 -0.65
C GLU A 471 22.08 -11.48 0.18
N MET A 472 21.63 -12.57 -0.45
CA MET A 472 21.00 -13.69 0.24
C MET A 472 21.99 -14.51 1.08
N ASN A 473 23.23 -14.68 0.62
CA ASN A 473 24.28 -15.32 1.42
C ASN A 473 24.61 -14.47 2.66
N LEU A 474 24.68 -13.14 2.49
CA LEU A 474 24.89 -12.21 3.59
C LEU A 474 23.75 -12.29 4.62
N VAL A 475 22.50 -12.39 4.15
CA VAL A 475 21.35 -12.63 5.05
C VAL A 475 21.53 -13.92 5.83
N MET A 476 21.90 -15.04 5.18
CA MET A 476 22.08 -16.32 5.87
C MET A 476 23.21 -16.31 6.91
N GLU A 477 24.38 -15.76 6.58
CA GLU A 477 25.49 -15.62 7.52
C GLU A 477 25.12 -14.76 8.75
N ASN A 478 24.36 -13.69 8.52
CA ASN A 478 23.87 -12.85 9.60
C ASN A 478 22.86 -13.59 10.51
N ILE A 479 22.10 -14.58 10.01
CA ILE A 479 21.05 -15.28 10.79
C ILE A 479 21.75 -16.11 11.87
N ASP A 480 22.76 -16.87 11.47
CA ASP A 480 23.53 -17.73 12.38
C ASP A 480 24.27 -16.92 13.45
N SER A 481 24.81 -15.77 13.05
CA SER A 481 25.44 -14.81 13.96
C SER A 481 24.46 -14.27 15.01
N GLU A 482 23.26 -13.85 14.60
CA GLU A 482 22.24 -13.36 15.53
C GLU A 482 21.75 -14.44 16.50
N ASN A 483 21.53 -15.67 16.02
CA ASN A 483 21.11 -16.79 16.87
C ASN A 483 22.16 -17.12 17.94
N THR A 484 23.45 -17.10 17.58
CA THR A 484 24.55 -17.28 18.52
C THR A 484 24.56 -16.18 19.58
N LYS A 485 24.41 -14.92 19.16
CA LYS A 485 24.35 -13.76 20.05
C LYS A 485 23.15 -13.84 21.00
N LYS A 486 21.97 -14.24 20.51
CA LYS A 486 20.75 -14.43 21.33
C LYS A 486 20.99 -15.43 22.47
N ASN A 487 21.60 -16.58 22.18
CA ASN A 487 21.89 -17.61 23.18
C ASN A 487 22.92 -17.14 24.23
N GLN A 488 23.92 -16.39 23.81
CA GLN A 488 24.91 -15.80 24.71
C GLN A 488 24.26 -14.79 25.68
N LEU A 489 23.43 -13.89 25.16
CA LEU A 489 22.74 -12.88 25.96
C LEU A 489 21.75 -13.52 26.96
N ALA A 490 21.00 -14.53 26.51
CA ALA A 490 20.14 -15.35 27.37
C ALA A 490 20.92 -15.94 28.56
N SER A 491 22.10 -16.51 28.29
CA SER A 491 22.97 -17.08 29.34
C SER A 491 23.48 -16.02 30.33
N GLN A 492 23.79 -14.81 29.85
CA GLN A 492 24.21 -13.70 30.71
C GLN A 492 23.10 -13.28 31.69
N LEU A 493 21.85 -13.18 31.23
CA LEU A 493 20.73 -12.87 32.12
C LEU A 493 20.50 -13.98 33.14
N MET A 494 20.60 -15.25 32.75
CA MET A 494 20.47 -16.36 33.71
C MET A 494 21.56 -16.34 34.79
N ALA A 495 22.80 -16.00 34.43
CA ALA A 495 23.92 -15.90 35.37
C ALA A 495 23.87 -14.66 36.30
N ALA A 496 23.17 -13.59 35.89
CA ALA A 496 23.11 -12.34 36.64
C ALA A 496 22.30 -12.49 37.95
N ASN A 497 22.90 -12.16 39.10
CA ASN A 497 22.31 -12.36 40.43
C ASN A 497 22.29 -11.11 41.32
N THR A 498 22.73 -9.96 40.80
CA THR A 498 22.65 -8.65 41.47
C THR A 498 21.85 -7.68 40.61
N ALA A 499 21.12 -6.74 41.22
CA ALA A 499 20.30 -5.77 40.47
C ALA A 499 21.08 -5.05 39.33
N PRO A 500 22.33 -4.57 39.53
CA PRO A 500 23.10 -3.97 38.43
C PRO A 500 23.53 -4.95 37.35
N ALA A 501 23.78 -6.22 37.69
CA ALA A 501 24.09 -7.24 36.69
C ALA A 501 22.85 -7.62 35.87
N ILE A 502 21.69 -7.74 36.54
CA ILE A 502 20.42 -8.05 35.89
C ILE A 502 20.01 -6.89 34.97
N ALA A 503 20.11 -5.64 35.44
CA ALA A 503 19.82 -4.46 34.63
C ALA A 503 20.67 -4.43 33.35
N ARG A 504 22.00 -4.63 33.46
CA ARG A 504 22.90 -4.68 32.30
C ARG A 504 22.59 -5.83 31.35
N ALA A 505 22.23 -7.00 31.88
CA ALA A 505 21.87 -8.14 31.06
C ALA A 505 20.56 -7.88 30.30
N LEU A 506 19.56 -7.29 30.95
CA LEU A 506 18.31 -6.87 30.31
C LEU A 506 18.57 -5.82 29.22
N ASP A 507 19.41 -4.81 29.47
CA ASP A 507 19.74 -3.77 28.49
C ASP A 507 20.32 -4.33 27.19
N ASN A 508 21.07 -5.43 27.28
CA ASN A 508 21.69 -6.06 26.12
C ASN A 508 20.77 -7.05 25.38
N ILE A 509 19.71 -7.54 26.03
CA ILE A 509 18.76 -8.48 25.43
C ILE A 509 17.70 -7.70 24.63
N PRO A 510 17.49 -8.02 23.34
CA PRO A 510 16.43 -7.40 22.55
C PRO A 510 15.03 -7.75 23.08
N SER A 511 14.77 -9.06 23.27
CA SER A 511 13.51 -9.61 23.78
C SER A 511 13.77 -10.99 24.41
N ILE A 512 12.87 -11.42 25.31
CA ILE A 512 12.86 -12.77 25.87
C ILE A 512 11.95 -13.65 25.02
N ASP A 513 12.49 -14.80 24.62
CA ASP A 513 11.75 -15.84 23.90
C ASP A 513 10.68 -16.45 24.83
N PRO A 514 9.39 -16.42 24.46
CA PRO A 514 8.33 -16.99 25.29
C PRO A 514 8.49 -18.51 25.51
N ASP A 515 9.22 -19.22 24.66
CA ASP A 515 9.49 -20.65 24.82
C ASP A 515 10.58 -20.92 25.89
N ASN A 516 11.40 -19.92 26.25
CA ASN A 516 12.41 -20.05 27.30
C ASN A 516 11.80 -19.76 28.68
N GLN A 517 11.15 -20.79 29.26
CA GLN A 517 10.41 -20.69 30.52
C GLN A 517 11.26 -20.20 31.70
N ASP A 518 12.56 -20.51 31.73
CA ASP A 518 13.45 -20.09 32.81
C ASP A 518 13.74 -18.58 32.77
N LEU A 519 14.02 -18.04 31.58
CA LEU A 519 14.18 -16.59 31.37
C LEU A 519 12.87 -15.84 31.64
N VAL A 520 11.76 -16.36 31.12
CA VAL A 520 10.42 -15.80 31.36
C VAL A 520 10.16 -15.72 32.86
N LYS A 521 10.33 -16.82 33.59
CA LYS A 521 10.12 -16.87 35.04
C LYS A 521 11.00 -15.87 35.78
N LYS A 522 12.29 -15.79 35.43
CA LYS A 522 13.24 -14.87 36.06
C LYS A 522 12.83 -13.41 35.85
N ALA A 523 12.59 -13.00 34.61
CA ALA A 523 12.20 -11.63 34.31
C ALA A 523 10.79 -11.30 34.86
N TYR A 524 9.84 -12.22 34.74
CA TYR A 524 8.46 -12.00 35.18
C TYR A 524 8.38 -11.81 36.69
N SER A 525 9.18 -12.56 37.47
CA SER A 525 9.26 -12.38 38.93
C SER A 525 9.71 -10.97 39.33
N LEU A 526 10.56 -10.31 38.52
CA LEU A 526 10.95 -8.93 38.76
C LEU A 526 9.74 -8.01 38.56
N VAL A 527 9.02 -8.16 37.43
CA VAL A 527 7.87 -7.30 37.08
C VAL A 527 6.81 -7.25 38.18
N ILE A 528 6.44 -8.41 38.73
CA ILE A 528 5.37 -8.53 39.72
C ILE A 528 5.82 -8.26 41.17
N ASP A 529 7.12 -8.19 41.46
CA ASP A 529 7.61 -7.88 42.81
C ASP A 529 7.47 -6.39 43.13
N LYS A 530 6.47 -6.04 43.94
CA LYS A 530 6.21 -4.67 44.37
C LYS A 530 7.35 -4.06 45.21
N LYS A 531 8.25 -4.87 45.77
CA LYS A 531 9.41 -4.39 46.54
C LYS A 531 10.62 -4.08 45.66
N GLU A 532 10.61 -4.56 44.41
CA GLU A 532 11.71 -4.33 43.47
C GLU A 532 11.68 -2.90 42.92
N ASN A 533 12.86 -2.41 42.54
CA ASN A 533 13.06 -1.10 41.95
C ASN A 533 12.25 -0.95 40.65
N SER A 534 11.48 0.13 40.53
CA SER A 534 10.63 0.41 39.36
C SER A 534 11.38 0.45 38.03
N SER A 535 12.65 0.88 38.00
CA SER A 535 13.43 0.88 36.76
C SER A 535 13.80 -0.55 36.33
N LEU A 536 14.17 -1.41 37.29
CA LEU A 536 14.47 -2.81 36.99
C LEU A 536 13.21 -3.59 36.57
N ARG A 537 12.09 -3.35 37.27
CA ARG A 537 10.76 -3.88 36.90
C ARG A 537 10.38 -3.49 35.47
N LEU A 538 10.59 -2.23 35.10
CA LEU A 538 10.28 -1.72 33.76
C LEU A 538 11.16 -2.39 32.70
N LYS A 539 12.48 -2.43 32.92
CA LYS A 539 13.42 -3.11 32.00
C LYS A 539 13.04 -4.56 31.79
N ALA A 540 12.61 -5.27 32.83
CA ALA A 540 12.17 -6.65 32.71
C ALA A 540 10.87 -6.77 31.89
N LEU A 541 9.90 -5.87 32.12
CA LEU A 541 8.64 -5.83 31.38
C LEU A 541 8.86 -5.58 29.88
N GLU A 542 9.73 -4.64 29.52
CA GLU A 542 10.07 -4.33 28.12
C GLU A 542 10.60 -5.55 27.35
N LYS A 543 11.20 -6.54 28.04
CA LYS A 543 11.71 -7.76 27.40
C LYS A 543 10.68 -8.88 27.32
N LEU A 544 9.56 -8.77 28.03
CA LEU A 544 8.53 -9.80 28.14
C LEU A 544 7.35 -9.58 27.21
N THR A 545 7.34 -8.55 26.36
CA THR A 545 6.17 -8.20 25.53
C THR A 545 5.69 -9.35 24.64
N ASN A 546 6.59 -10.19 24.10
CA ASN A 546 6.21 -11.40 23.35
C ASN A 546 5.53 -12.48 24.22
N TYR A 547 5.91 -12.58 25.50
CA TYR A 547 5.25 -13.46 26.46
C TYR A 547 3.88 -12.91 26.89
N VAL A 548 3.77 -11.59 27.06
CA VAL A 548 2.50 -10.90 27.36
C VAL A 548 1.48 -11.14 26.25
N PHE A 549 1.91 -11.21 24.98
CA PHE A 549 1.03 -11.43 23.83
C PHE A 549 0.16 -12.69 23.95
N THR A 550 0.68 -13.78 24.55
CA THR A 550 -0.03 -15.07 24.66
C THR A 550 -0.44 -15.45 26.09
N SER A 551 0.07 -14.76 27.11
CA SER A 551 -0.13 -15.15 28.52
C SER A 551 -1.32 -14.43 29.17
N ASP A 552 -2.41 -15.17 29.40
CA ASP A 552 -3.60 -14.68 30.10
C ASP A 552 -3.25 -14.17 31.53
N VAL A 553 -2.29 -14.82 32.20
CA VAL A 553 -1.81 -14.43 33.55
C VAL A 553 -1.07 -13.10 33.49
N ALA A 554 -0.12 -12.95 32.55
CA ALA A 554 0.65 -11.72 32.41
C ALA A 554 -0.24 -10.52 32.06
N VAL A 555 -1.19 -10.71 31.13
CA VAL A 555 -2.18 -9.68 30.79
C VAL A 555 -3.00 -9.26 32.01
N THR A 556 -3.51 -10.23 32.77
CA THR A 556 -4.30 -9.95 33.97
C THR A 556 -3.51 -9.16 35.01
N ASP A 557 -2.27 -9.58 35.28
CA ASP A 557 -1.39 -8.89 36.24
C ASP A 557 -1.04 -7.48 35.78
N LEU A 558 -0.81 -7.25 34.48
CA LEU A 558 -0.56 -5.92 33.94
C LEU A 558 -1.81 -5.01 34.00
N ILE A 559 -3.01 -5.53 33.75
CA ILE A 559 -4.26 -4.79 33.94
C ILE A 559 -4.41 -4.36 35.40
N ASN A 560 -4.06 -5.26 36.34
CA ASN A 560 -4.09 -4.96 37.77
C ASN A 560 -3.06 -3.89 38.16
N ILE A 561 -1.81 -4.01 37.67
CA ILE A 561 -0.75 -3.02 37.89
C ILE A 561 -1.18 -1.65 37.36
N LEU A 562 -1.74 -1.59 36.15
CA LEU A 562 -2.21 -0.36 35.53
C LEU A 562 -3.29 0.34 36.38
N GLY A 563 -4.22 -0.45 36.94
CA GLY A 563 -5.33 0.04 37.77
C GLY A 563 -4.98 0.34 39.23
N ASP A 564 -3.83 -0.07 39.73
CA ASP A 564 -3.42 0.14 41.13
C ASP A 564 -2.75 1.50 41.30
N GLU A 565 -3.46 2.48 41.89
CA GLU A 565 -2.92 3.81 42.18
C GLU A 565 -1.74 3.82 43.14
N LYS A 566 -1.51 2.73 43.89
CA LYS A 566 -0.35 2.58 44.78
C LYS A 566 0.90 2.14 44.04
N GLU A 567 0.78 1.62 42.82
CA GLU A 567 1.94 1.29 42.00
C GLU A 567 2.65 2.58 41.52
N PRO A 568 3.99 2.60 41.43
CA PRO A 568 4.72 3.74 40.91
C PRO A 568 4.27 4.10 39.48
N ALA A 569 4.13 5.40 39.20
CA ALA A 569 3.67 5.89 37.89
C ALA A 569 4.47 5.32 36.71
N LEU A 570 5.79 5.15 36.89
CA LEU A 570 6.67 4.54 35.89
C LEU A 570 6.21 3.13 35.47
N ILE A 571 5.82 2.31 36.44
CA ILE A 571 5.38 0.93 36.18
C ILE A 571 3.94 0.87 35.67
N ARG A 572 3.07 1.78 36.13
CA ARG A 572 1.71 1.90 35.57
C ARG A 572 1.76 2.27 34.09
N ARG A 573 2.56 3.28 33.73
CA ARG A 573 2.79 3.64 32.32
C ARG A 573 3.43 2.51 31.54
N GLY A 574 4.33 1.76 32.17
CA GLY A 574 4.92 0.60 31.52
C GLY A 574 3.93 -0.52 31.23
N ALA A 575 3.04 -0.83 32.17
CA ALA A 575 1.95 -1.78 31.97
C ALA A 575 0.99 -1.32 30.87
N MET A 576 0.62 -0.03 30.84
CA MET A 576 -0.18 0.56 29.77
C MET A 576 0.45 0.35 28.39
N ASN A 577 1.74 0.69 28.25
CA ASN A 577 2.46 0.56 27.00
C ASN A 577 2.63 -0.90 26.57
N ALA A 578 2.95 -1.81 27.49
CA ALA A 578 3.04 -3.25 27.18
C ALA A 578 1.70 -3.82 26.71
N LEU A 579 0.59 -3.46 27.39
CA LEU A 579 -0.76 -3.84 26.98
C LEU A 579 -1.13 -3.25 25.62
N TYR A 580 -0.75 -2.01 25.35
CA TYR A 580 -0.97 -1.37 24.06
C TYR A 580 -0.21 -2.05 22.93
N THR A 581 1.08 -2.38 23.14
CA THR A 581 1.94 -3.03 22.15
C THR A 581 1.35 -4.35 21.68
N VAL A 582 0.71 -5.11 22.57
CA VAL A 582 0.07 -6.38 22.21
C VAL A 582 -1.39 -6.21 21.77
N SER A 583 -1.95 -5.00 21.85
CA SER A 583 -3.39 -4.76 21.66
C SER A 583 -3.90 -4.92 20.24
N PHE A 584 -3.01 -5.04 19.26
CA PHE A 584 -3.40 -5.20 17.85
C PHE A 584 -3.99 -6.58 17.57
N SER A 585 -3.37 -7.65 18.08
CA SER A 585 -3.73 -9.03 17.73
C SER A 585 -3.59 -10.06 18.86
N SER A 586 -3.36 -9.62 20.12
CA SER A 586 -3.18 -10.55 21.23
C SER A 586 -4.46 -11.32 21.58
N PRO A 587 -4.44 -12.67 21.50
CA PRO A 587 -5.58 -13.47 21.97
C PRO A 587 -5.76 -13.37 23.49
N ALA A 588 -4.68 -13.21 24.26
CA ALA A 588 -4.74 -13.08 25.71
C ALA A 588 -5.42 -11.76 26.14
N LEU A 589 -5.10 -10.65 25.46
CA LEU A 589 -5.79 -9.37 25.71
C LEU A 589 -7.24 -9.41 25.26
N ALA A 590 -7.54 -10.03 24.11
CA ALA A 590 -8.91 -10.16 23.61
C ALA A 590 -9.84 -10.85 24.64
N LYS A 591 -9.39 -11.94 25.27
CA LYS A 591 -10.13 -12.61 26.37
C LYS A 591 -10.36 -11.71 27.59
N ASN A 592 -9.44 -10.78 27.84
CA ASN A 592 -9.45 -9.87 29.01
C ASN A 592 -9.96 -8.46 28.69
N LEU A 593 -10.54 -8.25 27.50
CA LEU A 593 -10.89 -6.93 26.99
C LEU A 593 -11.88 -6.18 27.89
N ALA A 594 -12.84 -6.87 28.51
CA ALA A 594 -13.80 -6.26 29.42
C ALA A 594 -13.14 -5.67 30.68
N SER A 595 -12.22 -6.42 31.28
CA SER A 595 -11.42 -5.98 32.44
C SER A 595 -10.51 -4.83 32.05
N TYR A 596 -9.87 -4.90 30.87
CA TYR A 596 -9.02 -3.83 30.36
C TYR A 596 -9.81 -2.52 30.15
N LYS A 597 -10.95 -2.56 29.45
CA LYS A 597 -11.84 -1.40 29.26
C LYS A 597 -12.31 -0.80 30.59
N THR A 598 -12.57 -1.64 31.59
CA THR A 598 -12.94 -1.18 32.94
C THR A 598 -11.81 -0.37 33.59
N VAL A 599 -10.56 -0.82 33.48
CA VAL A 599 -9.42 -0.06 33.99
C VAL A 599 -9.20 1.22 33.20
N LEU A 600 -9.29 1.20 31.86
CA LEU A 600 -9.18 2.42 31.05
C LEU A 600 -10.20 3.49 31.45
N ARG A 601 -11.46 3.10 31.71
CA ARG A 601 -12.49 4.05 32.17
C ARG A 601 -12.14 4.68 33.51
N LYS A 602 -11.52 3.93 34.44
CA LYS A 602 -11.01 4.49 35.70
C LYS A 602 -9.89 5.49 35.48
N LEU A 603 -9.02 5.25 34.49
CA LEU A 603 -7.91 6.16 34.15
C LEU A 603 -8.38 7.50 33.57
N LEU A 604 -9.64 7.66 33.19
CA LEU A 604 -10.20 8.95 32.81
C LEU A 604 -10.19 9.99 33.95
N ALA A 605 -10.04 9.53 35.21
CA ALA A 605 -9.84 10.40 36.38
C ALA A 605 -8.36 10.57 36.79
N SER A 606 -7.43 10.01 36.01
CA SER A 606 -5.99 10.05 36.31
C SER A 606 -5.43 11.47 36.25
N LYS A 607 -4.57 11.81 37.21
CA LYS A 607 -3.76 13.04 37.18
C LYS A 607 -2.49 12.90 36.33
N ASP A 608 -2.14 11.67 35.94
CA ASP A 608 -1.07 11.41 34.98
C ASP A 608 -1.63 11.63 33.56
N PRO A 609 -1.17 12.66 32.82
CA PRO A 609 -1.71 12.99 31.51
C PRO A 609 -1.41 11.90 30.47
N GLU A 610 -0.33 11.13 30.60
CA GLU A 610 -0.05 10.04 29.65
C GLU A 610 -1.08 8.91 29.81
N LEU A 611 -1.38 8.53 31.06
CA LEU A 611 -2.41 7.52 31.33
C LEU A 611 -3.80 7.99 30.89
N LEU A 612 -4.15 9.25 31.13
CA LEU A 612 -5.42 9.83 30.74
C LEU A 612 -5.60 9.88 29.21
N ASN A 613 -4.63 10.48 28.50
CA ASN A 613 -4.71 10.63 27.05
C ASN A 613 -4.75 9.28 26.34
N HIS A 614 -3.92 8.32 26.78
CA HIS A 614 -3.92 6.98 26.20
C HIS A 614 -5.23 6.24 26.47
N ALA A 615 -5.76 6.31 27.70
CA ALA A 615 -7.02 5.67 28.03
C ALA A 615 -8.19 6.24 27.23
N ALA A 616 -8.26 7.57 27.09
CA ALA A 616 -9.26 8.22 26.26
C ALA A 616 -9.12 7.81 24.78
N ALA A 617 -7.90 7.82 24.22
CA ALA A 617 -7.66 7.42 22.84
C ALA A 617 -8.05 5.95 22.57
N LYS A 618 -7.67 5.03 23.47
CA LYS A 618 -7.99 3.60 23.30
C LYS A 618 -9.48 3.31 23.53
N LEU A 619 -10.15 4.00 24.45
CA LEU A 619 -11.60 3.89 24.60
C LEU A 619 -12.35 4.46 23.39
N ALA A 620 -11.85 5.55 22.79
CA ALA A 620 -12.43 6.13 21.57
C ALA A 620 -12.32 5.16 20.39
N SER A 621 -11.18 4.49 20.19
CA SER A 621 -11.05 3.45 19.15
C SER A 621 -11.93 2.22 19.40
N TYR A 622 -12.32 1.95 20.65
CA TYR A 622 -13.35 0.96 20.99
C TYR A 622 -14.79 1.46 20.89
N LYS A 623 -15.01 2.71 20.45
CA LYS A 623 -16.33 3.35 20.38
C LYS A 623 -17.07 3.34 21.73
N ASP A 624 -16.33 3.55 22.81
CA ASP A 624 -16.85 3.44 24.18
C ASP A 624 -17.91 4.52 24.48
N GLU A 625 -19.12 4.09 24.80
CA GLU A 625 -20.27 4.98 25.04
C GLU A 625 -20.07 5.90 26.25
N GLN A 626 -19.40 5.43 27.31
CA GLN A 626 -19.16 6.24 28.50
C GLN A 626 -18.19 7.38 28.18
N LEU A 627 -17.13 7.11 27.43
CA LEU A 627 -16.22 8.15 26.96
C LEU A 627 -16.96 9.18 26.09
N GLN A 628 -17.76 8.73 25.11
CA GLN A 628 -18.52 9.63 24.22
C GLN A 628 -19.35 10.65 25.01
N ASN A 629 -20.06 10.18 26.04
CA ASN A 629 -20.85 11.04 26.93
C ASN A 629 -19.97 12.02 27.74
N ILE A 630 -18.86 11.55 28.31
CA ILE A 630 -17.94 12.40 29.08
C ILE A 630 -17.36 13.52 28.21
N LEU A 631 -16.91 13.19 26.99
CA LEU A 631 -16.34 14.17 26.06
C LEU A 631 -17.41 15.20 25.64
N LEU A 632 -18.61 14.74 25.28
CA LEU A 632 -19.71 15.63 24.89
C LEU A 632 -20.15 16.55 26.05
N GLU A 633 -20.18 16.04 27.29
CA GLU A 633 -20.45 16.87 28.48
C GLU A 633 -19.36 17.92 28.70
N GLY A 634 -18.08 17.53 28.58
CA GLY A 634 -16.96 18.47 28.69
C GLY A 634 -17.00 19.59 27.65
N LEU A 635 -17.45 19.28 26.43
CA LEU A 635 -17.66 20.29 25.38
C LEU A 635 -18.87 21.21 25.64
N LYS A 636 -19.87 20.76 26.40
CA LYS A 636 -21.02 21.58 26.80
C LYS A 636 -20.73 22.44 28.04
N ASP A 637 -19.90 21.94 28.94
CA ASP A 637 -19.51 22.57 30.21
C ASP A 637 -18.02 22.31 30.46
N GLN A 638 -17.21 23.33 30.18
CA GLN A 638 -15.75 23.25 30.32
C GLN A 638 -15.27 22.96 31.75
N SER A 639 -16.11 23.18 32.78
CA SER A 639 -15.75 22.78 34.15
C SER A 639 -15.71 21.26 34.36
N LYS A 640 -16.29 20.49 33.43
CA LYS A 640 -16.29 19.02 33.42
C LYS A 640 -15.32 18.42 32.40
N ALA A 641 -14.60 19.26 31.64
CA ALA A 641 -13.70 18.80 30.60
C ALA A 641 -12.52 18.00 31.20
N ILE A 642 -12.31 16.80 30.66
CA ILE A 642 -11.14 15.96 31.01
C ILE A 642 -9.99 16.13 30.01
N LEU A 643 -10.25 16.71 28.84
CA LEU A 643 -9.29 16.93 27.77
C LEU A 643 -9.50 18.30 27.13
N PRO A 644 -8.48 18.87 26.47
CA PRO A 644 -8.65 20.06 25.61
C PRO A 644 -9.73 19.85 24.55
N GLU A 645 -10.43 20.93 24.17
CA GLU A 645 -11.56 20.90 23.23
C GLU A 645 -11.21 20.24 21.90
N GLU A 646 -10.05 20.58 21.32
CA GLU A 646 -9.58 20.01 20.06
C GLU A 646 -9.40 18.49 20.15
N LYS A 647 -8.85 17.98 21.27
CA LYS A 647 -8.66 16.53 21.45
C LYS A 647 -9.99 15.84 21.73
N ALA A 648 -10.89 16.47 22.47
CA ALA A 648 -12.23 15.92 22.70
C ALA A 648 -13.02 15.81 21.39
N ILE A 649 -13.01 16.85 20.54
CA ILE A 649 -13.67 16.84 19.22
C ILE A 649 -13.04 15.76 18.32
N GLN A 650 -11.72 15.66 18.29
CA GLN A 650 -11.02 14.61 17.54
C GLN A 650 -11.46 13.20 17.96
N LEU A 651 -11.46 12.92 19.26
CA LEU A 651 -11.83 11.59 19.78
C LEU A 651 -13.32 11.26 19.55
N LEU A 652 -14.22 12.26 19.64
CA LEU A 652 -15.61 12.11 19.20
C LEU A 652 -15.69 11.83 17.69
N GLY A 653 -14.79 12.41 16.89
CA GLY A 653 -14.71 12.23 15.44
C GLY A 653 -14.49 10.78 14.98
N LEU A 654 -13.86 9.94 15.81
CA LEU A 654 -13.65 8.51 15.53
C LEU A 654 -14.95 7.69 15.51
N ASP A 655 -15.99 8.19 16.19
CA ASP A 655 -17.36 7.66 16.18
C ASP A 655 -18.35 8.82 16.24
N ILE A 656 -18.33 9.67 15.20
CA ILE A 656 -19.15 10.88 15.19
C ILE A 656 -20.64 10.54 15.04
N ARG A 657 -21.48 11.14 15.88
CA ARG A 657 -22.93 10.87 15.95
C ARG A 657 -23.73 12.15 15.77
N ALA A 658 -24.99 11.99 15.35
CA ALA A 658 -25.87 13.11 15.04
C ALA A 658 -26.07 14.08 16.23
N GLU A 659 -26.08 13.55 17.46
CA GLU A 659 -26.20 14.33 18.70
C GLU A 659 -24.96 15.19 19.02
N HIS A 660 -23.80 14.92 18.41
CA HIS A 660 -22.58 15.71 18.61
C HIS A 660 -22.64 17.02 17.81
N PHE A 661 -23.24 17.00 16.61
CA PHE A 661 -23.18 18.11 15.66
C PHE A 661 -23.68 19.45 16.23
N PRO A 662 -24.82 19.55 16.97
CA PRO A 662 -25.25 20.84 17.51
C PRO A 662 -24.22 21.50 18.43
N THR A 663 -23.56 20.71 19.28
CA THR A 663 -22.52 21.20 20.21
C THR A 663 -21.29 21.67 19.44
N ILE A 664 -20.81 20.86 18.48
CA ILE A 664 -19.62 21.19 17.70
C ILE A 664 -19.86 22.40 16.79
N ARG A 665 -21.05 22.54 16.19
CA ARG A 665 -21.43 23.74 15.42
C ARG A 665 -21.39 25.00 16.28
N LYS A 666 -21.89 24.93 17.51
CA LYS A 666 -21.84 26.05 18.45
C LYS A 666 -20.39 26.46 18.73
N ILE A 667 -19.53 25.49 19.06
CA ILE A 667 -18.10 25.73 19.30
C ILE A 667 -17.44 26.37 18.07
N LEU A 668 -17.68 25.82 16.87
CA LEU A 668 -17.13 26.35 15.62
C LEU A 668 -17.53 27.81 15.39
N SER A 669 -18.75 28.20 15.77
CA SER A 669 -19.24 29.58 15.61
C SER A 669 -18.68 30.58 16.63
N GLU A 670 -18.21 30.09 17.78
CA GLU A 670 -17.77 30.92 18.91
C GLU A 670 -16.24 31.01 19.02
N THR A 671 -15.51 30.00 18.54
CA THR A 671 -14.05 29.93 18.69
C THR A 671 -13.29 30.84 17.71
N HIS A 672 -12.09 31.25 18.12
CA HIS A 672 -11.09 31.89 17.25
C HIS A 672 -9.78 31.08 17.18
N ASN A 673 -9.74 29.93 17.85
CA ASN A 673 -8.58 29.04 17.84
C ASN A 673 -8.66 28.12 16.62
N GLU A 674 -7.78 28.34 15.65
CA GLU A 674 -7.78 27.56 14.41
C GLU A 674 -7.56 26.05 14.64
N LYS A 675 -6.90 25.62 15.73
CA LYS A 675 -6.79 24.18 16.04
C LYS A 675 -8.15 23.55 16.31
N ILE A 676 -8.99 24.23 17.10
CA ILE A 676 -10.36 23.80 17.40
C ILE A 676 -11.20 23.85 16.12
N MET A 677 -11.06 24.91 15.32
CA MET A 677 -11.77 25.02 14.04
C MET A 677 -11.45 23.85 13.11
N LYS A 678 -10.18 23.42 13.00
CA LYS A 678 -9.79 22.30 12.14
C LYS A 678 -10.48 21.00 12.54
N GLU A 679 -10.39 20.62 13.82
CA GLU A 679 -11.03 19.41 14.33
C GLU A 679 -12.56 19.49 14.19
N ALA A 680 -13.17 20.66 14.45
CA ALA A 680 -14.60 20.87 14.27
C ALA A 680 -15.04 20.78 12.81
N VAL A 681 -14.30 21.35 11.86
CA VAL A 681 -14.59 21.25 10.41
C VAL A 681 -14.56 19.79 9.96
N ILE A 682 -13.61 18.99 10.44
CA ILE A 682 -13.52 17.56 10.11
C ILE A 682 -14.71 16.80 10.71
N ALA A 683 -14.97 16.97 12.00
CA ALA A 683 -16.09 16.31 12.68
C ALA A 683 -17.45 16.69 12.08
N LEU A 684 -17.58 17.90 11.51
CA LEU A 684 -18.80 18.40 10.87
C LEU A 684 -18.85 18.14 9.36
N SER A 685 -17.81 17.57 8.74
CA SER A 685 -17.81 17.23 7.31
C SER A 685 -19.00 16.35 6.88
N PRO A 686 -19.43 15.32 7.64
CA PRO A 686 -20.61 14.54 7.29
C PRO A 686 -21.95 15.24 7.62
N ASP A 687 -21.96 16.43 8.23
CA ASP A 687 -23.18 17.16 8.62
C ASP A 687 -23.62 18.17 7.56
N PRO A 688 -24.75 17.94 6.85
CA PRO A 688 -25.23 18.84 5.81
C PRO A 688 -25.54 20.26 6.31
N GLN A 689 -25.89 20.42 7.60
CA GLN A 689 -26.20 21.73 8.18
C GLN A 689 -24.96 22.60 8.39
N SER A 690 -23.76 22.01 8.32
CA SER A 690 -22.50 22.72 8.54
C SER A 690 -21.85 23.25 7.27
N VAL A 691 -22.31 22.83 6.09
CA VAL A 691 -21.70 23.18 4.79
C VAL A 691 -21.54 24.69 4.62
N SER A 692 -22.58 25.49 4.87
CA SER A 692 -22.50 26.95 4.72
C SER A 692 -21.52 27.61 5.70
N ALA A 693 -21.41 27.08 6.92
CA ALA A 693 -20.43 27.56 7.90
C ALA A 693 -19.00 27.28 7.43
N ILE A 694 -18.74 26.06 6.95
CA ILE A 694 -17.44 25.64 6.41
C ILE A 694 -17.07 26.48 5.18
N GLU A 695 -18.02 26.75 4.28
CA GLU A 695 -17.79 27.66 3.15
C GLU A 695 -17.41 29.07 3.57
N ASN A 696 -18.05 29.62 4.61
CA ASN A 696 -17.76 30.95 5.11
C ASN A 696 -16.35 31.04 5.71
N ILE A 697 -15.92 30.00 6.43
CA ILE A 697 -14.54 29.87 6.93
C ILE A 697 -13.57 29.81 5.75
N PHE A 698 -13.85 28.97 4.74
CA PHE A 698 -13.01 28.88 3.54
C PHE A 698 -12.85 30.23 2.81
N LYS A 699 -13.92 31.02 2.69
CA LYS A 699 -13.92 32.33 2.00
C LYS A 699 -13.13 33.40 2.77
N ASN A 700 -12.88 33.22 4.07
CA ASN A 700 -12.13 34.18 4.87
C ASN A 700 -10.62 34.07 4.61
N LYS A 701 -10.12 34.87 3.65
CA LYS A 701 -8.70 34.91 3.26
C LYS A 701 -7.73 35.38 4.35
N LYS A 702 -8.21 35.81 5.53
CA LYS A 702 -7.36 36.16 6.69
C LYS A 702 -6.95 34.96 7.54
N LEU A 703 -7.67 33.84 7.44
CA LEU A 703 -7.36 32.60 8.15
C LEU A 703 -6.19 31.87 7.50
N SER A 704 -5.55 30.98 8.26
CA SER A 704 -4.40 30.23 7.74
C SER A 704 -4.77 29.38 6.51
N LYS A 705 -3.78 29.19 5.63
CA LYS A 705 -3.91 28.31 4.46
C LYS A 705 -4.28 26.89 4.87
N ASP A 706 -3.72 26.40 5.96
CA ASP A 706 -3.93 25.05 6.48
C ASP A 706 -5.39 24.79 6.92
N LEU A 707 -5.99 25.74 7.65
CA LEU A 707 -7.42 25.67 7.96
C LEU A 707 -8.29 25.78 6.69
N ARG A 708 -7.95 26.68 5.76
CA ARG A 708 -8.70 26.84 4.50
C ARG A 708 -8.60 25.60 3.61
N LEU A 709 -7.44 24.92 3.55
CA LEU A 709 -7.28 23.63 2.87
C LEU A 709 -8.10 22.52 3.53
N THR A 710 -8.18 22.52 4.87
CA THR A 710 -9.06 21.61 5.62
C THR A 710 -10.52 21.83 5.22
N CYS A 711 -10.97 23.09 5.11
CA CYS A 711 -12.32 23.42 4.65
C CYS A 711 -12.57 23.00 3.20
N LEU A 712 -11.62 23.22 2.29
CA LEU A 712 -11.73 22.76 0.89
C LEU A 712 -11.92 21.24 0.84
N SER A 713 -11.15 20.51 1.63
CA SER A 713 -11.23 19.05 1.72
C SER A 713 -12.57 18.58 2.31
N ALA A 714 -13.08 19.26 3.35
CA ALA A 714 -14.40 18.97 3.91
C ALA A 714 -15.51 19.20 2.87
N LEU A 715 -15.50 20.36 2.21
CA LEU A 715 -16.46 20.69 1.15
C LEU A 715 -16.41 19.73 -0.03
N HIS A 716 -15.25 19.15 -0.31
CA HIS A 716 -15.12 18.10 -1.33
C HIS A 716 -15.97 16.87 -1.02
N GLY A 717 -16.06 16.47 0.26
CA GLY A 717 -16.89 15.35 0.69
C GLY A 717 -18.37 15.70 0.88
N SER A 718 -18.69 16.96 1.20
CA SER A 718 -20.06 17.37 1.57
C SER A 718 -20.90 17.97 0.44
N LEU A 719 -20.29 18.53 -0.60
CA LEU A 719 -21.02 19.17 -1.71
C LEU A 719 -21.50 18.13 -2.73
N ASP A 720 -22.67 18.36 -3.34
CA ASP A 720 -23.11 17.57 -4.47
C ASP A 720 -22.16 17.73 -5.69
N PRO A 721 -22.13 16.77 -6.63
CA PRO A 721 -21.14 16.79 -7.71
C PRO A 721 -21.15 18.05 -8.59
N ALA A 722 -22.30 18.72 -8.77
CA ALA A 722 -22.42 19.91 -9.59
C ALA A 722 -21.98 21.16 -8.82
N ALA A 723 -22.43 21.30 -7.56
CA ALA A 723 -22.00 22.38 -6.67
C ALA A 723 -20.49 22.32 -6.42
N LEU A 724 -19.94 21.12 -6.18
CA LEU A 724 -18.50 20.92 -6.00
C LEU A 724 -17.70 21.37 -7.22
N ARG A 725 -18.13 20.99 -8.42
CA ARG A 725 -17.49 21.43 -9.66
C ARG A 725 -17.49 22.95 -9.77
N ALA A 726 -18.64 23.59 -9.56
CA ALA A 726 -18.76 25.04 -9.64
C ALA A 726 -17.88 25.75 -8.61
N PHE A 727 -17.87 25.25 -7.36
CA PHE A 727 -17.01 25.73 -6.29
C PHE A 727 -15.53 25.64 -6.67
N LEU A 728 -15.02 24.46 -7.04
CA LEU A 728 -13.62 24.26 -7.41
C LEU A 728 -13.22 25.13 -8.60
N GLN A 729 -14.04 25.20 -9.66
CA GLN A 729 -13.76 26.08 -10.80
C GLN A 729 -13.71 27.56 -10.38
N SER A 730 -14.59 28.01 -9.48
CA SER A 730 -14.57 29.38 -8.98
C SER A 730 -13.27 29.71 -8.24
N VAL A 731 -12.77 28.78 -7.42
CA VAL A 731 -11.51 28.92 -6.68
C VAL A 731 -10.33 28.98 -7.64
N ILE A 732 -10.27 28.06 -8.62
CA ILE A 732 -9.18 28.00 -9.60
C ILE A 732 -9.10 29.30 -10.43
N LEU A 733 -10.26 29.85 -10.80
CA LEU A 733 -10.37 31.04 -11.65
C LEU A 733 -10.22 32.37 -10.88
N ASP A 734 -10.24 32.37 -9.55
CA ASP A 734 -9.99 33.57 -8.75
C ASP A 734 -8.49 33.93 -8.77
N GLY A 735 -8.12 34.93 -9.57
CA GLY A 735 -6.76 35.44 -9.65
C GLY A 735 -6.26 36.15 -8.37
N THR A 736 -7.14 36.43 -7.41
CA THR A 736 -6.79 37.00 -6.11
C THR A 736 -6.67 35.93 -5.01
N GLU A 737 -6.86 34.66 -5.35
CA GLU A 737 -6.71 33.55 -4.41
C GLU A 737 -5.25 33.10 -4.31
N ASP A 738 -4.89 32.57 -3.14
CA ASP A 738 -3.58 31.98 -2.90
C ASP A 738 -3.31 30.80 -3.86
N ASN A 739 -2.11 30.78 -4.44
CA ASN A 739 -1.79 29.80 -5.48
C ASN A 739 -1.73 28.36 -4.96
N ASP A 740 -1.45 28.12 -3.67
CA ASP A 740 -1.54 26.78 -3.07
C ASP A 740 -3.00 26.34 -2.99
N ILE A 741 -3.91 27.21 -2.57
CA ILE A 741 -5.35 26.90 -2.51
C ILE A 741 -5.90 26.63 -3.92
N ARG A 742 -5.50 27.43 -4.92
CA ARG A 742 -5.84 27.19 -6.33
C ARG A 742 -5.27 25.87 -6.85
N THR A 743 -4.06 25.53 -6.42
CA THR A 743 -3.41 24.25 -6.76
C THR A 743 -4.20 23.08 -6.18
N ALA A 744 -4.57 23.13 -4.89
CA ALA A 744 -5.37 22.09 -4.26
C ALA A 744 -6.75 21.94 -4.91
N ALA A 745 -7.40 23.05 -5.26
CA ALA A 745 -8.67 23.03 -5.98
C ALA A 745 -8.55 22.38 -7.38
N LEU A 746 -7.50 22.71 -8.13
CA LEU A 746 -7.23 22.09 -9.43
C LEU A 746 -6.91 20.60 -9.29
N ASN A 747 -6.16 20.23 -8.25
CA ASN A 747 -5.83 18.85 -7.95
C ASN A 747 -7.12 18.04 -7.69
N ALA A 748 -7.95 18.51 -6.76
CA ALA A 748 -9.25 17.90 -6.44
C ALA A 748 -10.14 17.77 -7.69
N LEU A 749 -10.22 18.82 -8.51
CA LEU A 749 -11.01 18.81 -9.75
C LEU A 749 -10.49 17.75 -10.75
N SER A 750 -9.16 17.57 -10.83
CA SER A 750 -8.51 16.63 -11.76
C SER A 750 -8.73 15.15 -11.43
N LEU A 751 -9.12 14.84 -10.18
CA LEU A 751 -9.39 13.47 -9.73
C LEU A 751 -10.79 12.99 -10.14
N ARG A 752 -11.67 13.90 -10.54
CA ARG A 752 -13.04 13.55 -10.91
C ARG A 752 -13.12 12.71 -12.19
N SER A 753 -14.08 11.79 -12.23
CA SER A 753 -14.35 10.94 -13.40
C SER A 753 -14.77 11.73 -14.63
N ASP A 754 -15.45 12.87 -14.46
CA ASP A 754 -15.92 13.75 -15.54
C ASP A 754 -14.88 14.82 -15.96
N PHE A 755 -13.66 14.80 -15.40
CA PHE A 755 -12.65 15.85 -15.66
C PHE A 755 -12.32 16.04 -17.14
N LYS A 756 -12.32 14.95 -17.94
CA LYS A 756 -12.15 15.00 -19.40
C LYS A 756 -13.23 15.83 -20.09
N GLU A 757 -14.46 15.84 -19.57
CA GLU A 757 -15.53 16.69 -20.10
C GLU A 757 -15.41 18.12 -19.58
N ILE A 758 -14.98 18.31 -18.33
CA ILE A 758 -14.73 19.63 -17.74
C ILE A 758 -13.70 20.41 -18.55
N ILE A 759 -12.59 19.77 -18.95
CA ILE A 759 -11.51 20.44 -19.68
C ILE A 759 -11.84 20.77 -21.15
N LYS A 760 -12.92 20.20 -21.71
CA LYS A 760 -13.41 20.60 -23.04
C LYS A 760 -14.05 21.99 -23.03
N ASP A 761 -14.50 22.48 -21.87
CA ASP A 761 -14.99 23.84 -21.73
C ASP A 761 -13.90 24.84 -22.14
N GLN A 762 -14.19 25.64 -23.17
CA GLN A 762 -13.19 26.51 -23.78
C GLN A 762 -12.69 27.57 -22.81
N LYS A 763 -13.59 28.13 -21.98
CA LYS A 763 -13.23 29.17 -21.00
C LYS A 763 -12.28 28.62 -19.95
N PHE A 764 -12.59 27.45 -19.41
CA PHE A 764 -11.74 26.78 -18.42
C PHE A 764 -10.41 26.34 -19.03
N SER A 765 -10.43 25.71 -20.22
CA SER A 765 -9.21 25.31 -20.93
C SER A 765 -8.28 26.49 -21.22
N SER A 766 -8.81 27.64 -21.64
CA SER A 766 -8.01 28.85 -21.86
C SER A 766 -7.39 29.39 -20.56
N ALA A 767 -8.09 29.28 -19.43
CA ALA A 767 -7.51 29.66 -18.13
C ALA A 767 -6.36 28.73 -17.73
N LEU A 768 -6.48 27.42 -17.98
CA LEU A 768 -5.39 26.46 -17.73
C LEU A 768 -4.16 26.74 -18.60
N GLU A 769 -4.33 27.17 -19.85
CA GLU A 769 -3.20 27.57 -20.71
C GLU A 769 -2.43 28.77 -20.15
N GLN A 770 -3.13 29.71 -19.50
CA GLN A 770 -2.48 30.79 -18.78
C GLN A 770 -1.73 30.27 -17.55
N LEU A 771 -2.37 29.41 -16.76
CA LEU A 771 -1.80 28.85 -15.53
C LEU A 771 -0.60 27.91 -15.76
N LYS A 772 -0.54 27.24 -16.91
CA LYS A 772 0.62 26.46 -17.36
C LYS A 772 1.91 27.30 -17.44
N ASN A 773 1.79 28.61 -17.62
CA ASN A 773 2.92 29.55 -17.64
C ASN A 773 3.13 30.27 -16.30
N SER A 774 2.45 29.86 -15.22
CA SER A 774 2.64 30.42 -13.88
C SER A 774 4.04 30.11 -13.33
N ASP A 775 4.59 31.05 -12.55
CA ASP A 775 5.80 30.80 -11.75
C ASP A 775 5.54 29.87 -10.55
N HIS A 776 4.27 29.67 -10.19
CA HIS A 776 3.90 28.73 -9.13
C HIS A 776 4.00 27.28 -9.64
N ILE A 777 4.93 26.52 -9.05
CA ILE A 777 5.27 25.16 -9.49
C ILE A 777 4.03 24.25 -9.53
N GLY A 778 3.18 24.31 -8.50
CA GLY A 778 1.97 23.47 -8.42
C GLY A 778 0.96 23.77 -9.53
N LEU A 779 0.70 25.05 -9.81
CA LEU A 779 -0.25 25.46 -10.85
C LEU A 779 0.29 25.11 -12.24
N LYS A 780 1.57 25.37 -12.47
CA LYS A 780 2.25 25.00 -13.71
C LYS A 780 2.19 23.49 -13.96
N LYS A 781 2.54 22.69 -12.95
CA LYS A 781 2.55 21.22 -13.01
C LYS A 781 1.14 20.68 -13.34
N LEU A 782 0.15 21.01 -12.51
CA LEU A 782 -1.20 20.46 -12.66
C LEU A 782 -1.92 20.98 -13.90
N SER A 783 -1.72 22.25 -14.30
CA SER A 783 -2.31 22.77 -15.54
C SER A 783 -1.68 22.11 -16.77
N THR A 784 -0.36 21.88 -16.76
CA THR A 784 0.32 21.13 -17.83
C THR A 784 -0.23 19.70 -17.94
N GLN A 785 -0.41 19.01 -16.81
CA GLN A 785 -0.94 17.66 -16.78
C GLN A 785 -2.41 17.59 -17.21
N ALA A 786 -3.22 18.55 -16.75
CA ALA A 786 -4.61 18.68 -17.17
C ALA A 786 -4.71 18.83 -18.68
N LEU A 787 -3.95 19.76 -19.28
CA LEU A 787 -3.98 20.00 -20.73
C LEU A 787 -3.49 18.82 -21.58
N LYS A 788 -2.65 17.93 -21.04
CA LYS A 788 -2.29 16.66 -21.71
C LYS A 788 -3.43 15.64 -21.73
N THR A 789 -4.43 15.81 -20.88
CA THR A 789 -5.60 14.92 -20.80
C THR A 789 -6.65 15.26 -21.87
N LYS A 790 -6.62 16.49 -22.38
CA LYS A 790 -7.40 16.97 -23.53
C LYS A 790 -6.78 16.47 -24.82
#